data_AF-A0A821JP93-F1
#
_entry.id   AF-A0A821JP93-F1
#
_cell.length_a   1.000
_cell.length_b   1.000
_cell.length_c   1.000
_cell.angle_alpha   90.00
_cell.angle_beta   90.00
_cell.angle_gamma   90.00
#
_symmetry.space_group_name_H-M   'P 1'
#
loop_
_entity.id
_entity.type
_entity.pdbx_description
1 polymer ?
#
loop_
_entity_poly.entity_id
_entity_poly.type
_entity_poly.pdbx_seq_one_letter_code
_entity_poly.pdbx_strand_id
1 'polypeptide(L)'
;MLKKLVNHRQISLTIVAKRSANIQSIDSNLGDRMKILNDNRQYLKTLELIDKHKNHIETCSNWVIIQALKACSELRDIQRGSSIHDLVSSRLKHDPYIFPALIHFYMQCGDIDRAQSLFDGSSKKTLNIYGAMMKGYIRNKQAKKAIDLFSEINNPDKFIINLLFNACAQLGTAKELSLVKKVSLNIPKSFHSDPFIQTSLIDALMKCGDTLAAQSLFDTIKTRNLFIYGAMMKGFIINSMAIKAINTFNQIKNPDRVLFLSDSNLLSSLLDALMKCGNTIYAQSLFERSKIHTLSVYSVMMKGFIINDMAPKAIDIFNNIHKDEFQRENNQDKILNLSNKMKNEFSRSDITIYLCLIKALADIGIFSISQSMVQQIPSSYLSDYRIQNSLISMWGKTGSMDEAERIFKTVSQLDHIGYTAMINSYGLNGMSMQAVELFRKMPKEFIDESAYVCVLNACSHSGLVAIARSIFNNISIKTDIIYTTMIDCLSRAAVFDEAQQLIDQFEHDHMPVWSMYMALLSGARNEKNANLSQNIFDRMKKHFPELKSSLVSASILLSNVYASTGDHEKASNIRMELEKSGAKKKVGLSITEIDGKILQFRAHDQSHPRSADIYIEADRISQELIEYGHKYDSSWITRPLQPDETIESVLCGHSERLAIAAHFIDNRKPKIIQITKNLRVCGDCHRVTKIIAALRQCEIVVRDANRIHHFYTNGQCSCNDYF
;
A
#
# COMPACT_ATOMS: atom_id res chain seq x y z
N MET A 1 -61.52 8.52 -62.63
CA MET A 1 -60.88 9.20 -61.46
C MET A 1 -60.18 8.23 -60.50
N LEU A 2 -60.78 7.09 -60.14
CA LEU A 2 -60.19 6.09 -59.21
C LEU A 2 -58.84 5.47 -59.64
N LYS A 3 -58.59 5.24 -60.94
CA LYS A 3 -57.28 4.72 -61.44
C LYS A 3 -56.10 5.70 -61.28
N LYS A 4 -56.34 7.02 -61.22
CA LYS A 4 -55.27 8.03 -61.00
C LYS A 4 -54.85 8.14 -59.52
N LEU A 5 -55.78 7.86 -58.59
CA LEU A 5 -55.49 7.85 -57.14
C LEU A 5 -54.71 6.60 -56.68
N VAL A 6 -54.96 5.44 -57.30
CA VAL A 6 -54.20 4.21 -57.02
C VAL A 6 -52.75 4.32 -57.51
N ASN A 7 -52.53 4.90 -58.70
CA ASN A 7 -51.18 5.06 -59.27
C ASN A 7 -50.31 6.05 -58.48
N HIS A 8 -50.89 7.15 -57.96
CA HIS A 8 -50.15 8.08 -57.09
C HIS A 8 -49.75 7.46 -55.75
N ARG A 9 -50.62 6.65 -55.11
CA ARG A 9 -50.26 5.93 -53.88
C ARG A 9 -49.15 4.91 -54.11
N GLN A 10 -49.16 4.20 -55.24
CA GLN A 10 -48.16 3.18 -55.57
C GLN A 10 -46.79 3.79 -55.90
N ILE A 11 -46.76 4.93 -56.60
CA ILE A 11 -45.53 5.69 -56.87
C ILE A 11 -44.96 6.31 -55.59
N SER A 12 -45.78 6.88 -54.71
CA SER A 12 -45.34 7.39 -53.41
C SER A 12 -44.78 6.30 -52.50
N LEU A 13 -45.40 5.10 -52.45
CA LEU A 13 -44.88 3.95 -51.68
C LEU A 13 -43.53 3.44 -52.23
N THR A 14 -43.35 3.45 -53.55
CA THR A 14 -42.11 2.97 -54.19
C THR A 14 -40.95 3.96 -54.01
N ILE A 15 -41.23 5.27 -54.00
CA ILE A 15 -40.23 6.32 -53.73
C ILE A 15 -39.83 6.32 -52.24
N VAL A 16 -40.78 6.11 -51.33
CA VAL A 16 -40.51 5.97 -49.89
C VAL A 16 -39.68 4.71 -49.61
N ALA A 17 -39.98 3.58 -50.27
CA ALA A 17 -39.20 2.35 -50.14
C ALA A 17 -37.77 2.47 -50.72
N LYS A 18 -37.59 3.17 -51.86
CA LYS A 18 -36.24 3.46 -52.40
C LYS A 18 -35.45 4.42 -51.52
N ARG A 19 -36.10 5.44 -50.93
CA ARG A 19 -35.47 6.33 -49.94
C ARG A 19 -35.10 5.59 -48.66
N SER A 20 -35.95 4.71 -48.13
CA SER A 20 -35.64 3.92 -46.94
C SER A 20 -34.49 2.93 -47.17
N ALA A 21 -34.43 2.30 -48.35
CA ALA A 21 -33.34 1.39 -48.72
C ALA A 21 -31.99 2.12 -48.89
N ASN A 22 -31.97 3.32 -49.48
CA ASN A 22 -30.77 4.15 -49.57
C ASN A 22 -30.31 4.69 -48.22
N ILE A 23 -31.23 5.05 -47.31
CA ILE A 23 -30.90 5.48 -45.94
C ILE A 23 -30.30 4.30 -45.14
N GLN A 24 -30.88 3.11 -45.26
CA GLN A 24 -30.35 1.91 -44.59
C GLN A 24 -28.95 1.50 -45.05
N SER A 25 -28.61 1.66 -46.35
CA SER A 25 -27.27 1.33 -46.85
C SER A 25 -26.19 2.32 -46.40
N ILE A 26 -26.53 3.62 -46.34
CA ILE A 26 -25.66 4.68 -45.83
C ILE A 26 -25.42 4.52 -44.33
N ASP A 27 -26.47 4.22 -43.56
CA ASP A 27 -26.39 4.02 -42.10
C ASP A 27 -25.61 2.75 -41.73
N SER A 28 -25.70 1.67 -42.51
CA SER A 28 -24.89 0.47 -42.30
C SER A 28 -23.39 0.78 -42.44
N ASN A 29 -23.01 1.52 -43.48
CA ASN A 29 -21.63 1.91 -43.73
C ASN A 29 -21.10 2.89 -42.65
N LEU A 30 -21.95 3.82 -42.18
CA LEU A 30 -21.61 4.71 -41.07
C LEU A 30 -21.38 3.94 -39.76
N GLY A 31 -22.28 3.03 -39.40
CA GLY A 31 -22.16 2.22 -38.19
C GLY A 31 -20.90 1.35 -38.18
N ASP A 32 -20.52 0.77 -39.32
CA ASP A 32 -19.30 -0.04 -39.43
C ASP A 32 -18.02 0.80 -39.34
N ARG A 33 -18.01 2.01 -39.92
CA ARG A 33 -16.91 2.96 -39.74
C ARG A 33 -16.76 3.39 -38.29
N MET A 34 -17.86 3.66 -37.60
CA MET A 34 -17.87 3.99 -36.17
C MET A 34 -17.39 2.81 -35.32
N LYS A 35 -17.78 1.58 -35.67
CA LYS A 35 -17.27 0.37 -35.01
C LYS A 35 -15.75 0.27 -35.14
N ILE A 36 -15.19 0.46 -36.34
CA ILE A 36 -13.73 0.45 -36.57
C ILE A 36 -13.02 1.51 -35.73
N LEU A 37 -13.57 2.73 -35.66
CA LEU A 37 -13.01 3.80 -34.82
C LEU A 37 -13.07 3.44 -33.34
N ASN A 38 -14.19 2.92 -32.87
CA ASN A 38 -14.37 2.48 -31.49
C ASN A 38 -13.44 1.31 -31.11
N ASP A 39 -13.25 0.35 -32.01
CA ASP A 39 -12.37 -0.79 -31.79
C ASP A 39 -10.89 -0.35 -31.77
N ASN A 40 -10.56 0.72 -32.49
CA ASN A 40 -9.27 1.42 -32.43
C ASN A 40 -9.18 2.48 -31.29
N ARG A 41 -10.15 2.52 -30.37
CA ARG A 41 -10.23 3.48 -29.25
C ARG A 41 -10.26 4.97 -29.65
N GLN A 42 -10.64 5.28 -30.88
CA GLN A 42 -10.74 6.64 -31.41
C GLN A 42 -12.14 7.23 -31.14
N TYR A 43 -12.59 7.20 -29.88
CA TYR A 43 -13.96 7.55 -29.49
C TYR A 43 -14.35 9.00 -29.81
N LEU A 44 -13.40 9.94 -29.67
CA LEU A 44 -13.65 11.35 -30.03
C LEU A 44 -13.99 11.51 -31.51
N LYS A 45 -13.28 10.80 -32.40
CA LYS A 45 -13.59 10.82 -33.84
C LYS A 45 -14.92 10.15 -34.16
N THR A 46 -15.30 9.12 -33.40
CA THR A 46 -16.65 8.54 -33.48
C THR A 46 -17.71 9.60 -33.13
N LEU A 47 -17.50 10.39 -32.08
CA LEU A 47 -18.41 11.47 -31.69
C LEU A 47 -18.43 12.62 -32.70
N GLU A 48 -17.29 13.00 -33.29
CA GLU A 48 -17.25 13.99 -34.37
C GLU A 48 -18.05 13.56 -35.60
N LEU A 49 -18.03 12.27 -35.94
CA LEU A 49 -18.87 11.73 -37.02
C LEU A 49 -20.35 11.83 -36.68
N ILE A 50 -20.73 11.57 -35.43
CA ILE A 50 -22.11 11.71 -34.98
C ILE A 50 -22.54 13.18 -35.02
N ASP A 51 -21.68 14.10 -34.56
CA ASP A 51 -21.96 15.54 -34.57
C ASP A 51 -22.15 16.06 -36.01
N LYS A 52 -21.40 15.53 -37.00
CA LYS A 52 -21.58 15.84 -38.43
C LYS A 52 -22.90 15.30 -39.02
N HIS A 53 -23.47 14.26 -38.42
CA HIS A 53 -24.71 13.62 -38.86
C HIS A 53 -25.88 13.85 -37.87
N LYS A 54 -25.78 14.86 -36.98
CA LYS A 54 -26.70 15.09 -35.85
C LYS A 54 -28.17 15.24 -36.27
N ASN A 55 -28.43 15.85 -37.43
CA ASN A 55 -29.77 16.03 -37.99
C ASN A 55 -30.41 14.72 -38.53
N HIS A 56 -29.68 13.61 -38.54
CA HIS A 56 -30.15 12.31 -39.01
C HIS A 56 -30.19 11.22 -37.92
N ILE A 57 -29.73 11.51 -36.70
CA ILE A 57 -29.68 10.54 -35.58
C ILE A 57 -31.07 9.96 -35.27
N GLU A 58 -32.12 10.78 -35.34
CA GLU A 58 -33.50 10.34 -35.14
C GLU A 58 -33.99 9.34 -36.19
N THR A 59 -33.32 9.26 -37.35
CA THR A 59 -33.64 8.33 -38.45
C THR A 59 -32.64 7.17 -38.56
N CYS A 60 -31.47 7.26 -37.92
CA CYS A 60 -30.40 6.27 -38.02
C CYS A 60 -30.78 4.89 -37.49
N SER A 61 -30.05 3.88 -37.96
CA SER A 61 -30.17 2.49 -37.47
C SER A 61 -29.77 2.35 -35.99
N ASN A 62 -30.33 1.35 -35.30
CA ASN A 62 -29.95 1.01 -33.92
C ASN A 62 -28.46 0.73 -33.77
N TRP A 63 -27.81 0.22 -34.82
CA TRP A 63 -26.37 -0.05 -34.82
C TRP A 63 -25.53 1.22 -34.64
N VAL A 64 -25.88 2.31 -35.36
CA VAL A 64 -25.23 3.62 -35.23
C VAL A 64 -25.40 4.18 -33.81
N ILE A 65 -26.62 4.08 -33.26
CA ILE A 65 -26.94 4.54 -31.90
C ILE A 65 -26.12 3.78 -30.85
N ILE A 66 -25.99 2.45 -30.97
CA ILE A 66 -25.18 1.63 -30.05
C ILE A 66 -23.70 2.02 -30.12
N GLN A 67 -23.16 2.25 -31.32
CA GLN A 67 -21.77 2.72 -31.46
C GLN A 67 -21.56 4.12 -30.89
N ALA A 68 -22.56 4.99 -30.99
CA ALA A 68 -22.55 6.32 -30.39
C ALA A 68 -22.57 6.28 -28.87
N LEU A 69 -23.46 5.49 -28.29
CA LEU A 69 -23.53 5.26 -26.84
C LEU A 69 -22.26 4.59 -26.32
N LYS A 70 -21.65 3.66 -27.08
CA LYS A 70 -20.35 3.06 -26.75
C LYS A 70 -19.26 4.15 -26.65
N ALA A 71 -19.18 5.05 -27.63
CA ALA A 71 -18.20 6.14 -27.60
C ALA A 71 -18.47 7.12 -26.43
N CYS A 72 -19.72 7.51 -26.18
CA CYS A 72 -20.08 8.37 -25.05
C CYS A 72 -19.76 7.69 -23.71
N SER A 73 -20.01 6.39 -23.60
CA SER A 73 -19.74 5.57 -22.42
C SER A 73 -18.24 5.50 -22.11
N GLU A 74 -17.40 5.23 -23.11
CA GLU A 74 -15.95 5.16 -22.92
C GLU A 74 -15.34 6.54 -22.58
N LEU A 75 -15.92 7.64 -23.08
CA LEU A 75 -15.50 9.01 -22.76
C LEU A 75 -16.17 9.57 -21.50
N ARG A 76 -17.14 8.86 -20.91
CA ARG A 76 -18.00 9.33 -19.80
C ARG A 76 -18.71 10.66 -20.10
N ASP A 77 -19.01 10.92 -21.37
CA ASP A 77 -19.71 12.14 -21.81
C ASP A 77 -21.22 12.00 -21.56
N ILE A 78 -21.63 12.35 -20.34
CA ILE A 78 -23.02 12.22 -19.92
C ILE A 78 -23.96 13.13 -20.71
N GLN A 79 -23.48 14.29 -21.14
CA GLN A 79 -24.29 15.31 -21.83
C GLN A 79 -24.68 14.83 -23.23
N ARG A 80 -23.70 14.37 -24.03
CA ARG A 80 -23.98 13.84 -25.37
C ARG A 80 -24.81 12.58 -25.32
N GLY A 81 -24.49 11.63 -24.43
CA GLY A 81 -25.26 10.39 -24.36
C GLY A 81 -26.68 10.59 -23.81
N SER A 82 -26.91 11.55 -22.91
CA SER A 82 -28.28 11.95 -22.51
C SER A 82 -29.04 12.58 -23.67
N SER A 83 -28.38 13.43 -24.47
CA SER A 83 -29.00 14.01 -25.67
C SER A 83 -29.41 12.91 -26.67
N ILE A 84 -28.56 11.91 -26.87
CA ILE A 84 -28.88 10.75 -27.71
C ILE A 84 -30.07 9.98 -27.11
N HIS A 85 -30.09 9.76 -25.80
CA HIS A 85 -31.18 9.09 -25.10
C HIS A 85 -32.53 9.81 -25.30
N ASP A 86 -32.56 11.13 -25.15
CA ASP A 86 -33.77 11.94 -25.35
C ASP A 86 -34.27 11.83 -26.80
N LEU A 87 -33.37 11.87 -27.79
CA LEU A 87 -33.69 11.73 -29.21
C LEU A 87 -34.26 10.34 -29.57
N VAL A 88 -33.78 9.28 -28.92
CA VAL A 88 -34.23 7.91 -29.22
C VAL A 88 -35.41 7.47 -28.37
N SER A 89 -35.85 8.28 -27.39
CA SER A 89 -36.86 7.94 -26.37
C SER A 89 -38.17 7.40 -26.93
N SER A 90 -38.59 7.87 -28.10
CA SER A 90 -39.79 7.38 -28.81
C SER A 90 -39.65 5.93 -29.32
N ARG A 91 -38.41 5.48 -29.62
CA ARG A 91 -38.07 4.13 -30.13
C ARG A 91 -37.75 3.13 -29.01
N LEU A 92 -37.63 3.59 -27.77
CA LEU A 92 -37.11 2.80 -26.64
C LEU A 92 -38.07 1.78 -26.04
N LYS A 93 -39.38 1.94 -26.22
CA LYS A 93 -40.37 1.24 -25.37
C LYS A 93 -40.21 -0.29 -25.34
N HIS A 94 -39.62 -0.90 -26.39
CA HIS A 94 -39.44 -2.35 -26.47
C HIS A 94 -38.16 -2.83 -27.19
N ASP A 95 -37.15 -1.98 -27.43
CA ASP A 95 -35.97 -2.40 -28.20
C ASP A 95 -34.95 -3.21 -27.36
N PRO A 96 -34.69 -4.48 -27.70
CA PRO A 96 -33.86 -5.37 -26.87
C PRO A 96 -32.35 -5.08 -26.95
N TYR A 97 -31.90 -4.18 -27.83
CA TYR A 97 -30.48 -3.87 -28.06
C TYR A 97 -30.08 -2.47 -27.58
N ILE A 98 -30.93 -1.46 -27.79
CA ILE A 98 -30.67 -0.09 -27.32
C ILE A 98 -30.80 0.00 -25.79
N PHE A 99 -31.76 -0.72 -25.21
CA PHE A 99 -32.06 -0.64 -23.78
C PHE A 99 -30.87 -1.07 -22.89
N PRO A 100 -30.22 -2.23 -23.12
CA PRO A 100 -29.00 -2.59 -22.39
C PRO A 100 -27.83 -1.63 -22.64
N ALA A 101 -27.73 -1.04 -23.84
CA ALA A 101 -26.66 -0.11 -24.19
C ALA A 101 -26.80 1.24 -23.44
N LEU A 102 -28.03 1.73 -23.24
CA LEU A 102 -28.30 2.92 -22.43
C LEU A 102 -28.02 2.67 -20.95
N ILE A 103 -28.47 1.54 -20.41
CA ILE A 103 -28.14 1.14 -19.03
C ILE A 103 -26.62 1.07 -18.85
N HIS A 104 -25.91 0.44 -19.80
CA HIS A 104 -24.46 0.37 -19.78
C HIS A 104 -23.82 1.76 -19.77
N PHE A 105 -24.29 2.66 -20.63
CA PHE A 105 -23.81 4.04 -20.72
C PHE A 105 -24.01 4.80 -19.40
N TYR A 106 -25.23 4.84 -18.85
CA TYR A 106 -25.50 5.55 -17.61
C TYR A 106 -24.72 4.98 -16.43
N MET A 107 -24.64 3.65 -16.31
CA MET A 107 -23.81 3.01 -15.29
C MET A 107 -22.32 3.35 -15.47
N GLN A 108 -21.80 3.41 -16.69
CA GLN A 108 -20.40 3.77 -16.96
C GLN A 108 -20.09 5.24 -16.63
N CYS A 109 -21.06 6.13 -16.85
CA CYS A 109 -20.99 7.55 -16.47
C CYS A 109 -21.17 7.77 -14.95
N GLY A 110 -21.56 6.74 -14.19
CA GLY A 110 -21.78 6.83 -12.75
C GLY A 110 -23.18 7.34 -12.35
N ASP A 111 -24.08 7.54 -13.31
CA ASP A 111 -25.47 7.93 -13.07
C ASP A 111 -26.33 6.68 -12.85
N ILE A 112 -26.23 6.15 -11.63
CA ILE A 112 -26.88 4.89 -11.24
C ILE A 112 -28.41 5.05 -11.21
N ASP A 113 -28.91 6.24 -10.86
CA ASP A 113 -30.35 6.48 -10.70
C ASP A 113 -31.10 6.46 -12.03
N ARG A 114 -30.55 7.09 -13.08
CA ARG A 114 -31.14 6.99 -14.43
C ARG A 114 -31.07 5.57 -14.98
N ALA A 115 -29.98 4.85 -14.75
CA ALA A 115 -29.87 3.45 -15.16
C ALA A 115 -30.91 2.57 -14.45
N GLN A 116 -31.14 2.79 -13.16
CA GLN A 116 -32.15 2.07 -12.38
C GLN A 116 -33.57 2.40 -12.86
N SER A 117 -33.87 3.68 -13.11
CA SER A 117 -35.16 4.11 -13.69
C SER A 117 -35.45 3.43 -15.03
N LEU A 118 -34.45 3.33 -15.91
CA LEU A 118 -34.58 2.56 -17.15
C LEU A 118 -34.84 1.08 -16.86
N PHE A 119 -34.08 0.46 -15.97
CA PHE A 119 -34.27 -0.94 -15.62
C PHE A 119 -35.69 -1.23 -15.09
N ASP A 120 -36.22 -0.37 -14.22
CA ASP A 120 -37.54 -0.50 -13.61
C ASP A 120 -38.67 -0.23 -14.61
N GLY A 121 -38.46 0.69 -15.56
CA GLY A 121 -39.40 0.98 -16.64
C GLY A 121 -39.50 -0.11 -17.72
N SER A 122 -38.67 -1.15 -17.68
CA SER A 122 -38.69 -2.23 -18.67
C SER A 122 -39.84 -3.22 -18.41
N SER A 123 -40.75 -3.34 -19.37
CA SER A 123 -41.87 -4.31 -19.33
C SER A 123 -41.44 -5.77 -19.43
N LYS A 124 -40.26 -6.06 -20.02
CA LYS A 124 -39.69 -7.42 -20.14
C LYS A 124 -38.18 -7.40 -19.95
N LYS A 125 -37.73 -7.70 -18.74
CA LYS A 125 -36.30 -7.77 -18.38
C LYS A 125 -35.68 -9.05 -18.95
N THR A 126 -34.87 -8.90 -20.00
CA THR A 126 -34.08 -9.99 -20.60
C THR A 126 -32.78 -10.20 -19.84
N LEU A 127 -32.10 -11.35 -20.03
CA LEU A 127 -30.79 -11.61 -19.42
C LEU A 127 -29.75 -10.54 -19.78
N ASN A 128 -29.84 -9.92 -20.97
CA ASN A 128 -28.97 -8.82 -21.37
C ASN A 128 -29.18 -7.55 -20.53
N ILE A 129 -30.43 -7.25 -20.16
CA ILE A 129 -30.78 -6.10 -19.31
C ILE A 129 -30.27 -6.33 -17.88
N TYR A 130 -30.54 -7.52 -17.31
CA TYR A 130 -29.98 -7.91 -16.01
C TYR A 130 -28.45 -7.87 -16.03
N GLY A 131 -27.82 -8.40 -17.08
CA GLY A 131 -26.37 -8.42 -17.22
C GLY A 131 -25.75 -7.02 -17.35
N ALA A 132 -26.40 -6.09 -18.04
CA ALA A 132 -25.96 -4.69 -18.10
C ALA A 132 -26.00 -4.02 -16.71
N MET A 133 -27.08 -4.22 -15.95
CA MET A 133 -27.21 -3.72 -14.58
C MET A 133 -26.20 -4.35 -13.62
N MET A 134 -26.10 -5.68 -13.59
CA MET A 134 -25.15 -6.40 -12.73
C MET A 134 -23.72 -5.95 -13.02
N LYS A 135 -23.31 -5.87 -14.30
CA LYS A 135 -21.99 -5.37 -14.69
C LYS A 135 -21.76 -3.93 -14.25
N GLY A 136 -22.77 -3.07 -14.39
CA GLY A 136 -22.72 -1.69 -13.89
C GLY A 136 -22.53 -1.63 -12.37
N TYR A 137 -23.30 -2.41 -11.61
CA TYR A 137 -23.24 -2.45 -10.15
C TYR A 137 -21.88 -2.93 -9.65
N ILE A 138 -21.31 -3.96 -10.26
CA ILE A 138 -19.97 -4.46 -9.97
C ILE A 138 -18.94 -3.33 -10.20
N ARG A 139 -18.98 -2.66 -11.36
CA ARG A 139 -18.07 -1.54 -11.70
C ARG A 139 -18.16 -0.40 -10.68
N ASN A 140 -19.37 -0.07 -10.23
CA ASN A 140 -19.65 1.06 -9.36
C ASN A 140 -19.58 0.77 -7.85
N LYS A 141 -18.86 -0.27 -7.38
CA LYS A 141 -18.78 -0.47 -5.91
C LYS A 141 -19.87 -1.34 -5.30
N GLN A 142 -20.99 -1.50 -5.99
CA GLN A 142 -22.26 -1.97 -5.43
C GLN A 142 -22.53 -3.44 -5.74
N ALA A 143 -21.53 -4.31 -5.52
CA ALA A 143 -21.62 -5.74 -5.84
C ALA A 143 -22.80 -6.44 -5.14
N LYS A 144 -23.20 -5.98 -3.95
CA LYS A 144 -24.35 -6.53 -3.22
C LYS A 144 -25.65 -6.41 -4.03
N LYS A 145 -25.92 -5.26 -4.64
CA LYS A 145 -27.09 -5.04 -5.51
C LYS A 145 -27.07 -5.94 -6.75
N ALA A 146 -25.88 -6.21 -7.30
CA ALA A 146 -25.74 -7.16 -8.41
C ALA A 146 -26.12 -8.59 -8.01
N ILE A 147 -25.75 -9.02 -6.79
CA ILE A 147 -26.13 -10.32 -6.24
C ILE A 147 -27.63 -10.39 -5.96
N ASP A 148 -28.22 -9.30 -5.47
CA ASP A 148 -29.66 -9.25 -5.19
C ASP A 148 -30.45 -9.37 -6.50
N LEU A 149 -30.03 -8.70 -7.58
CA LEU A 149 -30.63 -8.86 -8.92
C LEU A 149 -30.54 -10.30 -9.45
N PHE A 150 -29.48 -11.04 -9.13
CA PHE A 150 -29.36 -12.44 -9.57
C PHE A 150 -30.47 -13.32 -8.98
N SER A 151 -30.98 -12.99 -7.78
CA SER A 151 -32.05 -13.77 -7.15
C SER A 151 -33.40 -13.70 -7.89
N GLU A 152 -33.59 -12.71 -8.76
CA GLU A 152 -34.77 -12.56 -9.63
C GLU A 152 -34.68 -13.43 -10.91
N ILE A 153 -33.52 -14.08 -11.16
CA ILE A 153 -33.24 -14.81 -12.40
C ILE A 153 -33.38 -16.32 -12.19
N ASN A 154 -34.42 -16.92 -12.78
CA ASN A 154 -34.66 -18.36 -12.64
C ASN A 154 -33.71 -19.24 -13.48
N ASN A 155 -33.35 -18.79 -14.69
CA ASN A 155 -32.52 -19.56 -15.64
C ASN A 155 -31.35 -18.71 -16.14
N PRO A 156 -30.28 -18.56 -15.35
CA PRO A 156 -29.14 -17.75 -15.74
C PRO A 156 -28.29 -18.45 -16.81
N ASP A 157 -27.82 -17.68 -17.78
CA ASP A 157 -26.85 -18.15 -18.77
C ASP A 157 -25.40 -18.05 -18.24
N LYS A 158 -24.44 -18.47 -19.06
CA LYS A 158 -23.01 -18.39 -18.73
C LYS A 158 -22.55 -16.98 -18.37
N PHE A 159 -23.09 -15.97 -19.04
CA PHE A 159 -22.71 -14.57 -18.84
C PHE A 159 -23.17 -14.05 -17.47
N ILE A 160 -24.42 -14.33 -17.11
CA ILE A 160 -24.99 -13.96 -15.80
C ILE A 160 -24.28 -14.67 -14.66
N ILE A 161 -23.99 -15.97 -14.79
CA ILE A 161 -23.24 -16.75 -13.78
C ILE A 161 -21.84 -16.15 -13.57
N ASN A 162 -21.12 -15.81 -14.64
CA ASN A 162 -19.81 -15.17 -14.55
C ASN A 162 -19.88 -13.79 -13.85
N LEU A 163 -20.92 -12.98 -14.10
CA LEU A 163 -21.13 -11.72 -13.38
C LEU A 163 -21.41 -11.93 -11.90
N LEU A 164 -22.22 -12.95 -11.55
CA LEU A 164 -22.46 -13.30 -10.16
C LEU A 164 -21.15 -13.65 -9.44
N PHE A 165 -20.34 -14.54 -10.02
CA PHE A 165 -19.06 -14.91 -9.43
C PHE A 165 -18.13 -13.71 -9.26
N ASN A 166 -18.07 -12.80 -10.24
CA ASN A 166 -17.32 -11.55 -10.10
C ASN A 166 -17.86 -10.65 -8.97
N ALA A 167 -19.18 -10.57 -8.79
CA ALA A 167 -19.80 -9.82 -7.69
C ALA A 167 -19.49 -10.45 -6.33
N CYS A 168 -19.60 -11.78 -6.20
CA CYS A 168 -19.22 -12.52 -4.99
C CYS A 168 -17.74 -12.33 -4.67
N ALA A 169 -16.87 -12.44 -5.69
CA ALA A 169 -15.43 -12.20 -5.57
C ALA A 169 -15.11 -10.78 -5.11
N GLN A 170 -15.91 -9.78 -5.49
CA GLN A 170 -15.74 -8.39 -5.06
C GLN A 170 -16.11 -8.17 -3.57
N LEU A 171 -17.03 -8.96 -3.01
CA LEU A 171 -17.40 -8.90 -1.59
C LEU A 171 -16.51 -9.78 -0.71
N GLY A 172 -16.19 -10.99 -1.16
CA GLY A 172 -15.23 -11.88 -0.50
C GLY A 172 -15.64 -12.39 0.88
N THR A 173 -16.93 -12.44 1.23
CA THR A 173 -17.38 -12.88 2.56
C THR A 173 -17.77 -14.36 2.62
N ALA A 174 -17.86 -14.90 3.83
CA ALA A 174 -18.35 -16.26 4.06
C ALA A 174 -19.79 -16.48 3.55
N LYS A 175 -20.64 -15.44 3.56
CA LYS A 175 -22.01 -15.52 3.02
C LYS A 175 -21.99 -15.72 1.51
N GLU A 176 -21.15 -14.96 0.81
CA GLU A 176 -20.98 -15.11 -0.63
C GLU A 176 -20.29 -16.44 -0.99
N LEU A 177 -19.41 -16.97 -0.13
CA LEU A 177 -18.85 -18.32 -0.33
C LEU A 177 -19.95 -19.39 -0.39
N SER A 178 -20.92 -19.35 0.53
CA SER A 178 -22.05 -20.29 0.53
C SER A 178 -22.88 -20.18 -0.76
N LEU A 179 -23.08 -18.95 -1.26
CA LEU A 179 -23.78 -18.72 -2.53
C LEU A 179 -22.98 -19.26 -3.72
N VAL A 180 -21.67 -18.98 -3.78
CA VAL A 180 -20.78 -19.48 -4.84
C VAL A 180 -20.83 -21.01 -4.91
N LYS A 181 -20.73 -21.70 -3.76
CA LYS A 181 -20.82 -23.16 -3.68
C LYS A 181 -22.19 -23.69 -4.12
N LYS A 182 -23.28 -23.05 -3.67
CA LYS A 182 -24.64 -23.43 -4.05
C LYS A 182 -24.86 -23.30 -5.56
N VAL A 183 -24.40 -22.21 -6.15
CA VAL A 183 -24.52 -21.99 -7.59
C VAL A 183 -23.63 -22.97 -8.34
N SER A 184 -22.37 -23.17 -7.94
CA SER A 184 -21.43 -24.07 -8.62
C SER A 184 -21.92 -25.52 -8.71
N LEU A 185 -22.64 -26.02 -7.71
CA LEU A 185 -23.23 -27.37 -7.74
C LEU A 185 -24.42 -27.50 -8.70
N ASN A 186 -25.10 -26.40 -8.99
CA ASN A 186 -26.30 -26.35 -9.83
C ASN A 186 -26.03 -25.85 -11.25
N ILE A 187 -24.76 -25.58 -11.61
CA ILE A 187 -24.40 -25.18 -12.98
C ILE A 187 -24.70 -26.35 -13.94
N PRO A 188 -25.30 -26.09 -15.12
CA PRO A 188 -25.46 -27.11 -16.14
C PRO A 188 -24.12 -27.76 -16.52
N LYS A 189 -24.09 -29.09 -16.68
CA LYS A 189 -22.85 -29.81 -17.06
C LYS A 189 -22.19 -29.28 -18.34
N SER A 190 -22.99 -28.75 -19.27
CA SER A 190 -22.52 -28.11 -20.51
C SER A 190 -21.67 -26.84 -20.30
N PHE A 191 -21.71 -26.26 -19.10
CA PHE A 191 -20.99 -25.05 -18.74
C PHE A 191 -19.71 -25.35 -17.96
N HIS A 192 -19.52 -26.58 -17.45
CA HIS A 192 -18.37 -26.95 -16.61
C HIS A 192 -17.02 -26.86 -17.33
N SER A 193 -17.00 -27.04 -18.65
CA SER A 193 -15.79 -26.92 -19.47
C SER A 193 -15.54 -25.49 -19.97
N ASP A 194 -16.39 -24.53 -19.62
CA ASP A 194 -16.27 -23.15 -20.09
C ASP A 194 -15.13 -22.41 -19.34
N PRO A 195 -14.09 -21.93 -20.04
CA PRO A 195 -12.94 -21.31 -19.37
C PRO A 195 -13.29 -20.04 -18.59
N PHE A 196 -14.33 -19.28 -18.99
CA PHE A 196 -14.72 -18.06 -18.29
C PHE A 196 -15.41 -18.38 -16.96
N ILE A 197 -16.25 -19.41 -16.94
CA ILE A 197 -16.89 -19.90 -15.72
C ILE A 197 -15.84 -20.50 -14.78
N GLN A 198 -14.94 -21.35 -15.29
CA GLN A 198 -13.86 -21.93 -14.49
C GLN A 198 -12.98 -20.84 -13.85
N THR A 199 -12.58 -19.82 -14.64
CA THR A 199 -11.74 -18.73 -14.15
C THR A 199 -12.45 -17.89 -13.09
N SER A 200 -13.70 -17.48 -13.34
CA SER A 200 -14.47 -16.65 -12.40
C SER A 200 -14.86 -17.41 -11.14
N LEU A 201 -15.15 -18.71 -11.23
CA LEU A 201 -15.39 -19.57 -10.07
C LEU A 201 -14.13 -19.71 -9.20
N ILE A 202 -12.97 -19.96 -9.81
CA ILE A 202 -11.69 -19.97 -9.09
C ILE A 202 -11.45 -18.63 -8.38
N ASP A 203 -11.58 -17.50 -9.08
CA ASP A 203 -11.38 -16.16 -8.48
C ASP A 203 -12.36 -15.91 -7.31
N ALA A 204 -13.63 -16.31 -7.45
CA ALA A 204 -14.62 -16.19 -6.38
C ALA A 204 -14.30 -17.08 -5.17
N LEU A 205 -13.97 -18.35 -5.38
CA LEU A 205 -13.59 -19.27 -4.29
C LEU A 205 -12.36 -18.77 -3.54
N MET A 206 -11.31 -18.36 -4.27
CA MET A 206 -10.10 -17.83 -3.67
C MET A 206 -10.36 -16.56 -2.87
N LYS A 207 -11.11 -15.58 -3.41
CA LYS A 207 -11.38 -14.33 -2.69
C LYS A 207 -12.35 -14.47 -1.53
N CYS A 208 -13.20 -15.49 -1.54
CA CYS A 208 -14.05 -15.81 -0.39
C CYS A 208 -13.36 -16.76 0.62
N GLY A 209 -12.09 -17.12 0.39
CA GLY A 209 -11.25 -17.84 1.34
C GLY A 209 -11.19 -19.37 1.20
N ASP A 210 -11.93 -19.98 0.26
CA ASP A 210 -11.90 -21.43 0.06
C ASP A 210 -10.82 -21.85 -0.95
N THR A 211 -9.58 -21.78 -0.48
CA THR A 211 -8.40 -22.11 -1.30
C THR A 211 -8.32 -23.60 -1.67
N LEU A 212 -8.93 -24.49 -0.89
CA LEU A 212 -8.92 -25.93 -1.13
C LEU A 212 -9.86 -26.31 -2.28
N ALA A 213 -11.09 -25.78 -2.27
CA ALA A 213 -12.04 -26.01 -3.37
C ALA A 213 -11.51 -25.44 -4.69
N ALA A 214 -10.90 -24.26 -4.65
CA ALA A 214 -10.28 -23.65 -5.83
C ALA A 214 -9.13 -24.50 -6.38
N GLN A 215 -8.25 -25.01 -5.51
CA GLN A 215 -7.16 -25.91 -5.91
C GLN A 215 -7.69 -27.22 -6.50
N SER A 216 -8.70 -27.83 -5.87
CA SER A 216 -9.34 -29.04 -6.39
C SER A 216 -9.92 -28.82 -7.79
N LEU A 217 -10.66 -27.72 -7.99
CA LEU A 217 -11.18 -27.35 -9.30
C LEU A 217 -10.03 -27.15 -10.30
N PHE A 218 -8.99 -26.40 -9.92
CA PHE A 218 -7.82 -26.19 -10.76
C PHE A 218 -7.17 -27.51 -11.20
N ASP A 219 -7.02 -28.49 -10.31
CA ASP A 219 -6.41 -29.79 -10.60
C ASP A 219 -7.25 -30.63 -11.59
N THR A 220 -8.58 -30.46 -11.59
CA THR A 220 -9.47 -31.16 -12.53
C THR A 220 -9.45 -30.60 -13.96
N ILE A 221 -8.97 -29.37 -14.18
CA ILE A 221 -8.96 -28.73 -15.50
C ILE A 221 -7.81 -29.30 -16.34
N LYS A 222 -8.15 -30.07 -17.38
CA LYS A 222 -7.16 -30.72 -18.27
C LYS A 222 -6.32 -29.73 -19.07
N THR A 223 -6.96 -28.70 -19.63
CA THR A 223 -6.31 -27.68 -20.48
C THR A 223 -6.48 -26.30 -19.86
N ARG A 224 -5.46 -25.87 -19.11
CA ARG A 224 -5.47 -24.58 -18.40
C ARG A 224 -4.93 -23.47 -19.29
N ASN A 225 -5.66 -22.38 -19.43
CA ASN A 225 -5.18 -21.17 -20.10
C ASN A 225 -4.48 -20.23 -19.10
N LEU A 226 -3.84 -19.18 -19.62
CA LEU A 226 -3.12 -18.19 -18.79
C LEU A 226 -4.03 -17.48 -17.76
N PHE A 227 -5.31 -17.28 -18.08
CA PHE A 227 -6.26 -16.64 -17.18
C PHE A 227 -6.56 -17.48 -15.93
N ILE A 228 -6.67 -18.81 -16.06
CA ILE A 228 -6.85 -19.73 -14.93
C ILE A 228 -5.62 -19.71 -14.02
N TYR A 229 -4.41 -19.76 -14.59
CA TYR A 229 -3.17 -19.61 -13.81
C TYR A 229 -3.10 -18.25 -13.10
N GLY A 230 -3.46 -17.17 -13.80
CA GLY A 230 -3.52 -15.83 -13.23
C GLY A 230 -4.49 -15.71 -12.05
N ALA A 231 -5.70 -16.28 -12.18
CA ALA A 231 -6.70 -16.31 -11.11
C ALA A 231 -6.19 -17.08 -9.88
N MET A 232 -5.57 -18.25 -10.07
CA MET A 232 -4.98 -19.01 -8.97
C MET A 232 -3.86 -18.25 -8.27
N MET A 233 -2.92 -17.68 -9.03
CA MET A 233 -1.81 -16.92 -8.45
C MET A 233 -2.31 -15.72 -7.64
N LYS A 234 -3.21 -14.92 -8.23
CA LYS A 234 -3.83 -13.79 -7.54
C LYS A 234 -4.57 -14.22 -6.28
N GLY A 235 -5.30 -15.33 -6.37
CA GLY A 235 -5.99 -15.92 -5.23
C GLY A 235 -5.03 -16.29 -4.11
N PHE A 236 -3.92 -16.98 -4.42
CA PHE A 236 -2.94 -17.39 -3.42
C PHE A 236 -2.28 -16.18 -2.77
N ILE A 237 -2.00 -15.13 -3.54
CA ILE A 237 -1.43 -13.87 -3.04
C ILE A 237 -2.36 -13.17 -2.06
N ILE A 238 -3.67 -13.14 -2.34
CA ILE A 238 -4.69 -12.54 -1.46
C ILE A 238 -4.81 -13.34 -0.15
N ASN A 239 -4.67 -14.66 -0.22
CA ASN A 239 -4.72 -15.56 0.94
C ASN A 239 -3.34 -15.74 1.61
N SER A 240 -2.37 -14.86 1.35
CA SER A 240 -1.02 -14.90 1.94
C SER A 240 -0.24 -16.21 1.70
N MET A 241 -0.55 -16.95 0.63
CA MET A 241 0.09 -18.20 0.23
C MET A 241 1.06 -18.00 -0.95
N ALA A 242 1.95 -17.03 -0.86
CA ALA A 242 2.77 -16.59 -1.98
C ALA A 242 3.70 -17.70 -2.56
N ILE A 243 4.14 -18.67 -1.76
CA ILE A 243 4.90 -19.84 -2.24
C ILE A 243 4.05 -20.68 -3.22
N LYS A 244 2.77 -20.91 -2.93
CA LYS A 244 1.87 -21.65 -3.83
C LYS A 244 1.64 -20.90 -5.14
N ALA A 245 1.59 -19.57 -5.10
CA ALA A 245 1.51 -18.74 -6.30
C ALA A 245 2.75 -18.93 -7.19
N ILE A 246 3.95 -18.93 -6.62
CA ILE A 246 5.20 -19.17 -7.36
C ILE A 246 5.24 -20.59 -7.94
N ASN A 247 4.83 -21.59 -7.16
CA ASN A 247 4.74 -22.97 -7.64
C ASN A 247 3.75 -23.12 -8.81
N THR A 248 2.63 -22.39 -8.76
CA THR A 248 1.64 -22.34 -9.85
C THR A 248 2.25 -21.76 -11.12
N PHE A 249 3.04 -20.68 -11.02
CA PHE A 249 3.78 -20.13 -12.16
C PHE A 249 4.80 -21.13 -12.73
N ASN A 250 5.50 -21.86 -11.86
CA ASN A 250 6.50 -22.85 -12.27
C ASN A 250 5.90 -24.03 -13.07
N GLN A 251 4.60 -24.30 -12.92
CA GLN A 251 3.88 -25.30 -13.73
C GLN A 251 3.65 -24.86 -15.19
N ILE A 252 3.72 -23.55 -15.48
CA ILE A 252 3.52 -23.02 -16.84
C ILE A 252 4.75 -23.37 -17.69
N LYS A 253 4.55 -24.12 -18.78
CA LYS A 253 5.61 -24.52 -19.71
C LYS A 253 5.85 -23.45 -20.79
N ASN A 254 6.98 -23.51 -21.49
CA ASN A 254 7.20 -22.71 -22.71
C ASN A 254 6.31 -23.25 -23.85
N PRO A 255 5.72 -22.41 -24.73
CA PRO A 255 5.88 -20.95 -24.86
C PRO A 255 4.94 -20.09 -23.99
N ASP A 256 3.94 -20.69 -23.33
CA ASP A 256 2.94 -19.97 -22.52
C ASP A 256 3.55 -19.10 -21.41
N ARG A 257 4.71 -19.53 -20.87
CA ARG A 257 5.47 -18.73 -19.89
C ARG A 257 5.94 -17.38 -20.46
N VAL A 258 6.32 -17.32 -21.74
CA VAL A 258 6.74 -16.08 -22.40
C VAL A 258 5.54 -15.15 -22.59
N LEU A 259 4.39 -15.71 -23.00
CA LEU A 259 3.14 -14.97 -23.13
C LEU A 259 2.65 -14.44 -21.78
N PHE A 260 2.77 -15.23 -20.71
CA PHE A 260 2.44 -14.83 -19.34
C PHE A 260 3.26 -13.61 -18.90
N LEU A 261 4.57 -13.64 -19.12
CA LEU A 261 5.47 -12.53 -18.78
C LEU A 261 5.29 -11.31 -19.69
N SER A 262 4.58 -11.49 -20.80
CA SER A 262 4.19 -10.43 -21.74
C SER A 262 2.79 -9.86 -21.45
N ASP A 263 2.14 -10.25 -20.34
CA ASP A 263 0.90 -9.64 -19.87
C ASP A 263 1.16 -8.88 -18.56
N SER A 264 0.85 -7.58 -18.55
CA SER A 264 1.12 -6.70 -17.40
C SER A 264 0.40 -7.11 -16.11
N ASN A 265 -0.82 -7.68 -16.18
CA ASN A 265 -1.59 -8.08 -15.01
C ASN A 265 -1.05 -9.39 -14.42
N LEU A 266 -0.69 -10.33 -15.28
CA LEU A 266 -0.10 -11.60 -14.91
C LEU A 266 1.30 -11.40 -14.31
N LEU A 267 2.14 -10.57 -14.95
CA LEU A 267 3.45 -10.17 -14.44
C LEU A 267 3.32 -9.45 -13.08
N SER A 268 2.42 -8.47 -12.96
CA SER A 268 2.17 -7.77 -11.68
C SER A 268 1.82 -8.73 -10.56
N SER A 269 1.00 -9.75 -10.84
CA SER A 269 0.63 -10.76 -9.85
C SER A 269 1.85 -11.60 -9.43
N LEU A 270 2.68 -12.06 -10.38
CA LEU A 270 3.90 -12.79 -10.06
C LEU A 270 4.86 -11.97 -9.21
N LEU A 271 5.09 -10.70 -9.57
CA LEU A 271 5.96 -9.81 -8.83
C LEU A 271 5.43 -9.56 -7.42
N ASP A 272 4.12 -9.31 -7.23
CA ASP A 272 3.54 -9.14 -5.88
C ASP A 272 3.74 -10.41 -5.01
N ALA A 273 3.61 -11.61 -5.59
CA ALA A 273 3.93 -12.85 -4.88
C ALA A 273 5.39 -12.93 -4.46
N LEU A 274 6.31 -12.67 -5.39
CA LEU A 274 7.75 -12.75 -5.12
C LEU A 274 8.19 -11.73 -4.07
N MET A 275 7.68 -10.50 -4.14
CA MET A 275 7.98 -9.45 -3.18
C MET A 275 7.43 -9.79 -1.80
N LYS A 276 6.21 -10.34 -1.69
CA LYS A 276 5.65 -10.80 -0.39
C LYS A 276 6.40 -11.97 0.24
N CYS A 277 7.05 -12.81 -0.58
CA CYS A 277 7.96 -13.87 -0.10
C CYS A 277 9.37 -13.38 0.25
N GLY A 278 9.68 -12.09 0.05
CA GLY A 278 11.03 -11.56 0.21
C GLY A 278 12.03 -11.97 -0.87
N ASN A 279 11.56 -12.57 -1.98
CA ASN A 279 12.42 -12.92 -3.13
C ASN A 279 12.63 -11.70 -4.04
N THR A 280 13.19 -10.64 -3.47
CA THR A 280 13.35 -9.33 -4.11
C THR A 280 14.32 -9.35 -5.28
N ILE A 281 15.37 -10.18 -5.21
CA ILE A 281 16.38 -10.30 -6.27
C ILE A 281 15.77 -10.91 -7.54
N TYR A 282 15.02 -12.01 -7.39
CA TYR A 282 14.40 -12.66 -8.54
C TYR A 282 13.28 -11.80 -9.14
N ALA A 283 12.48 -11.15 -8.29
CA ALA A 283 11.47 -10.18 -8.74
C ALA A 283 12.11 -9.04 -9.55
N GLN A 284 13.21 -8.46 -9.05
CA GLN A 284 13.95 -7.41 -9.74
C GLN A 284 14.49 -7.90 -11.10
N SER A 285 15.08 -9.09 -11.15
CA SER A 285 15.58 -9.66 -12.41
C SER A 285 14.46 -9.92 -13.43
N LEU A 286 13.30 -10.41 -13.00
CA LEU A 286 12.14 -10.59 -13.88
C LEU A 286 11.57 -9.26 -14.37
N PHE A 287 11.52 -8.26 -13.49
CA PHE A 287 11.12 -6.91 -13.86
C PHE A 287 12.05 -6.37 -14.94
N GLU A 288 13.37 -6.32 -14.73
CA GLU A 288 14.36 -5.80 -15.69
C GLU A 288 14.36 -6.54 -17.03
N ARG A 289 14.04 -7.84 -17.05
CA ARG A 289 13.93 -8.64 -18.29
C ARG A 289 12.60 -8.46 -19.02
N SER A 290 11.58 -7.93 -18.36
CA SER A 290 10.25 -7.75 -18.95
C SER A 290 10.26 -6.57 -19.91
N LYS A 291 9.65 -6.74 -21.09
CA LYS A 291 9.52 -5.64 -22.07
C LYS A 291 8.36 -4.68 -21.75
N ILE A 292 7.57 -4.97 -20.72
CA ILE A 292 6.32 -4.28 -20.40
C ILE A 292 6.43 -3.71 -18.98
N HIS A 293 6.64 -2.40 -18.93
CA HIS A 293 6.56 -1.64 -17.69
C HIS A 293 5.38 -0.69 -17.81
N THR A 294 4.24 -1.07 -17.23
CA THR A 294 3.10 -0.18 -17.01
C THR A 294 3.21 0.41 -15.60
N LEU A 295 2.51 1.52 -15.34
CA LEU A 295 2.44 2.14 -14.01
C LEU A 295 1.99 1.16 -12.91
N SER A 296 1.14 0.18 -13.26
CA SER A 296 0.76 -0.89 -12.33
C SER A 296 1.93 -1.78 -11.93
N VAL A 297 2.80 -2.17 -12.87
CA VAL A 297 3.98 -3.01 -12.60
C VAL A 297 4.99 -2.24 -11.74
N TYR A 298 5.25 -0.96 -12.06
CA TYR A 298 6.10 -0.10 -11.23
C TYR A 298 5.56 0.02 -9.80
N SER A 299 4.25 0.25 -9.64
CA SER A 299 3.63 0.37 -8.31
C SER A 299 3.79 -0.90 -7.48
N VAL A 300 3.71 -2.09 -8.10
CA VAL A 300 3.93 -3.37 -7.41
C VAL A 300 5.38 -3.51 -6.97
N MET A 301 6.34 -3.15 -7.83
CA MET A 301 7.77 -3.18 -7.47
C MET A 301 8.09 -2.20 -6.34
N MET A 302 7.62 -0.96 -6.43
CA MET A 302 7.82 0.05 -5.38
C MET A 302 7.21 -0.41 -4.05
N LYS A 303 5.94 -0.84 -4.06
CA LYS A 303 5.26 -1.36 -2.86
C LYS A 303 6.00 -2.57 -2.29
N GLY A 304 6.45 -3.48 -3.15
CA GLY A 304 7.21 -4.65 -2.75
C GLY A 304 8.52 -4.27 -2.07
N PHE A 305 9.28 -3.32 -2.60
CA PHE A 305 10.54 -2.88 -1.99
C PHE A 305 10.30 -2.21 -0.64
N ILE A 306 9.24 -1.42 -0.52
CA ILE A 306 8.82 -0.81 0.75
C ILE A 306 8.52 -1.88 1.82
N ILE A 307 7.74 -2.92 1.47
CA ILE A 307 7.39 -4.02 2.39
C ILE A 307 8.64 -4.79 2.86
N ASN A 308 9.70 -4.82 2.06
CA ASN A 308 10.96 -5.51 2.38
C ASN A 308 12.02 -4.59 3.00
N ASP A 309 11.64 -3.44 3.57
CA ASP A 309 12.54 -2.44 4.17
C ASP A 309 13.62 -1.92 3.18
N MET A 310 13.32 -1.88 1.87
CA MET A 310 14.23 -1.43 0.81
C MET A 310 13.75 -0.11 0.16
N ALA A 311 13.34 0.87 0.96
CA ALA A 311 12.81 2.14 0.48
C ALA A 311 13.68 2.87 -0.58
N PRO A 312 15.03 2.87 -0.48
CA PRO A 312 15.88 3.49 -1.52
C PRO A 312 15.68 2.87 -2.91
N LYS A 313 15.53 1.53 -3.00
CA LYS A 313 15.23 0.87 -4.28
C LYS A 313 13.87 1.27 -4.84
N ALA A 314 12.88 1.54 -4.00
CA ALA A 314 11.58 2.03 -4.47
C ALA A 314 11.68 3.42 -5.11
N ILE A 315 12.55 4.29 -4.59
CA ILE A 315 12.85 5.61 -5.20
C ILE A 315 13.61 5.43 -6.52
N ASP A 316 14.57 4.51 -6.59
CA ASP A 316 15.28 4.21 -7.84
C ASP A 316 14.31 3.75 -8.94
N ILE A 317 13.37 2.87 -8.59
CA ILE A 317 12.29 2.43 -9.49
C ILE A 317 11.44 3.63 -9.93
N PHE A 318 11.06 4.53 -9.02
CA PHE A 318 10.30 5.75 -9.36
C PHE A 318 11.05 6.64 -10.34
N ASN A 319 12.33 6.92 -10.09
CA ASN A 319 13.17 7.75 -10.96
C ASN A 319 13.35 7.14 -12.37
N ASN A 320 13.23 5.82 -12.50
CA ASN A 320 13.34 5.12 -13.78
C ASN A 320 12.02 5.09 -14.57
N ILE A 321 10.86 5.38 -13.95
CA ILE A 321 9.55 5.43 -14.65
C ILE A 321 9.65 6.34 -15.88
N HIS A 322 10.14 7.56 -15.67
CA HIS A 322 10.30 8.52 -16.75
C HIS A 322 11.32 8.02 -17.79
N LYS A 323 12.50 7.56 -17.37
CA LYS A 323 13.57 7.11 -18.29
C LYS A 323 13.12 5.99 -19.22
N ASP A 324 12.39 5.01 -18.70
CA ASP A 324 11.89 3.87 -19.47
C ASP A 324 10.73 4.25 -20.40
N GLU A 325 9.93 5.25 -20.02
CA GLU A 325 8.92 5.85 -20.91
C GLU A 325 9.58 6.66 -22.05
N PHE A 326 10.62 7.45 -21.75
CA PHE A 326 11.38 8.24 -22.73
C PHE A 326 12.16 7.37 -23.73
N GLN A 327 12.73 6.23 -23.31
CA GLN A 327 13.46 5.32 -24.21
C GLN A 327 12.57 4.55 -25.20
N ARG A 328 11.24 4.55 -25.02
CA ARG A 328 10.31 3.83 -25.90
C ARG A 328 9.79 4.68 -27.07
N GLU A 329 10.01 6.00 -27.06
CA GLU A 329 9.42 6.92 -28.03
C GLU A 329 10.51 7.70 -28.78
N ASN A 330 10.93 7.21 -29.95
CA ASN A 330 12.01 7.81 -30.76
C ASN A 330 11.71 9.22 -31.33
N ASN A 331 10.61 9.87 -30.94
CA ASN A 331 10.14 11.11 -31.53
C ASN A 331 9.92 12.19 -30.46
N GLN A 332 10.81 13.18 -30.43
CA GLN A 332 10.88 14.23 -29.40
C GLN A 332 9.57 15.06 -29.27
N ASP A 333 8.82 15.26 -30.36
CA ASP A 333 7.55 16.01 -30.32
C ASP A 333 6.38 15.20 -29.74
N LYS A 334 6.42 13.86 -29.87
CA LYS A 334 5.46 12.97 -29.21
C LYS A 334 5.79 12.79 -27.75
N ILE A 335 7.07 12.75 -27.40
CA ILE A 335 7.53 12.75 -26.01
C ILE A 335 6.98 13.97 -25.25
N LEU A 336 7.08 15.17 -25.83
CA LEU A 336 6.60 16.40 -25.22
C LEU A 336 5.06 16.40 -25.11
N ASN A 337 4.37 15.86 -26.12
CA ASN A 337 2.92 15.70 -26.10
C ASN A 337 2.44 14.60 -25.15
N LEU A 338 3.16 13.49 -24.97
CA LEU A 338 2.85 12.43 -23.99
C LEU A 338 3.09 12.91 -22.56
N SER A 339 4.19 13.63 -22.32
CA SER A 339 4.46 14.34 -21.07
C SER A 339 3.30 15.28 -20.69
N ASN A 340 2.80 16.06 -21.65
CA ASN A 340 1.66 16.95 -21.43
C ASN A 340 0.30 16.23 -21.39
N LYS A 341 0.15 15.06 -22.05
CA LYS A 341 -1.04 14.21 -21.95
C LYS A 341 -1.13 13.48 -20.62
N MET A 342 -0.01 13.01 -20.08
CA MET A 342 0.06 12.36 -18.77
C MET A 342 -0.16 13.34 -17.62
N LYS A 343 0.09 14.65 -17.83
CA LYS A 343 -0.38 15.70 -16.92
C LYS A 343 -1.91 15.82 -16.90
N ASN A 344 -2.62 15.32 -17.92
CA ASN A 344 -4.04 15.60 -18.17
C ASN A 344 -4.97 14.36 -18.30
N GLU A 345 -4.45 13.13 -18.36
CA GLU A 345 -5.24 11.89 -18.45
C GLU A 345 -5.11 11.08 -17.16
N PHE A 346 -6.18 11.08 -16.35
CA PHE A 346 -6.22 10.50 -15.01
C PHE A 346 -6.46 8.98 -15.01
N SER A 347 -5.54 8.21 -14.44
CA SER A 347 -5.75 6.80 -14.10
C SER A 347 -5.58 6.55 -12.58
N ARG A 348 -6.31 5.57 -12.02
CA ARG A 348 -6.16 5.12 -10.62
C ARG A 348 -4.75 4.57 -10.30
N SER A 349 -3.99 4.14 -11.30
CA SER A 349 -2.61 3.66 -11.13
C SER A 349 -1.63 4.80 -10.82
N ASP A 350 -1.92 6.02 -11.25
CA ASP A 350 -1.00 7.16 -11.18
C ASP A 350 -0.85 7.63 -9.73
N ILE A 351 -1.96 7.76 -9.00
CA ILE A 351 -1.93 8.14 -7.58
C ILE A 351 -1.22 7.10 -6.70
N THR A 352 -1.33 5.81 -7.06
CA THR A 352 -0.71 4.73 -6.27
C THR A 352 0.81 4.84 -6.27
N ILE A 353 1.41 5.25 -7.39
CA ILE A 353 2.85 5.47 -7.51
C ILE A 353 3.29 6.59 -6.57
N TYR A 354 2.58 7.72 -6.55
CA TYR A 354 2.92 8.83 -5.66
C TYR A 354 2.72 8.48 -4.19
N LEU A 355 1.69 7.70 -3.84
CA LEU A 355 1.52 7.17 -2.48
C LEU A 355 2.68 6.24 -2.07
N CYS A 356 3.15 5.39 -2.99
CA CYS A 356 4.33 4.56 -2.76
C CYS A 356 5.60 5.39 -2.60
N LEU A 357 5.80 6.42 -3.44
CA LEU A 357 6.92 7.36 -3.32
C LEU A 357 6.92 8.04 -1.96
N ILE A 358 5.80 8.64 -1.55
CA ILE A 358 5.67 9.34 -0.26
C ILE A 358 5.94 8.37 0.90
N LYS A 359 5.46 7.12 0.81
CA LYS A 359 5.76 6.11 1.83
C LYS A 359 7.25 5.74 1.88
N ALA A 360 7.91 5.58 0.72
CA ALA A 360 9.35 5.32 0.67
C ALA A 360 10.16 6.48 1.25
N LEU A 361 9.79 7.73 0.93
CA LEU A 361 10.38 8.93 1.50
C LEU A 361 10.18 9.00 3.01
N ALA A 362 8.96 8.69 3.48
CA ALA A 362 8.65 8.59 4.89
C ALA A 362 9.49 7.51 5.58
N ASP A 363 9.81 6.39 4.93
CA ASP A 363 10.66 5.33 5.47
C ASP A 363 12.14 5.67 5.44
N ILE A 364 12.59 6.53 4.53
CA ILE A 364 13.94 7.09 4.53
C ILE A 364 14.09 8.21 5.55
N GLY A 365 13.07 9.05 5.76
CA GLY A 365 13.04 10.07 6.81
C GLY A 365 14.07 11.19 6.64
N ILE A 366 14.51 11.45 5.41
CA ILE A 366 15.47 12.52 5.09
C ILE A 366 14.73 13.66 4.38
N PHE A 367 14.84 14.88 4.91
CA PHE A 367 14.12 16.06 4.45
C PHE A 367 14.53 16.51 3.05
N SER A 368 15.83 16.63 2.77
CA SER A 368 16.37 17.14 1.49
C SER A 368 15.83 16.35 0.28
N ILE A 369 15.95 15.02 0.32
CA ILE A 369 15.45 14.12 -0.71
C ILE A 369 13.92 14.21 -0.78
N SER A 370 13.24 14.21 0.37
CA SER A 370 11.78 14.26 0.40
C SER A 370 11.24 15.54 -0.24
N GLN A 371 11.86 16.68 0.03
CA GLN A 371 11.51 17.95 -0.58
C GLN A 371 11.71 17.93 -2.09
N SER A 372 12.86 17.45 -2.57
CA SER A 372 13.16 17.34 -4.01
C SER A 372 12.17 16.40 -4.73
N MET A 373 11.86 15.25 -4.14
CA MET A 373 10.99 14.25 -4.76
C MET A 373 9.50 14.64 -4.71
N VAL A 374 9.04 15.31 -3.66
CA VAL A 374 7.65 15.81 -3.56
C VAL A 374 7.36 16.87 -4.63
N GLN A 375 8.35 17.68 -5.04
CA GLN A 375 8.18 18.64 -6.14
C GLN A 375 7.87 17.98 -7.49
N GLN A 376 8.16 16.68 -7.64
CA GLN A 376 7.84 15.92 -8.85
C GLN A 376 6.38 15.43 -8.88
N ILE A 377 5.63 15.58 -7.77
CA ILE A 377 4.22 15.22 -7.71
C ILE A 377 3.40 16.31 -8.42
N PRO A 378 2.59 15.97 -9.44
CA PRO A 378 1.78 16.95 -10.15
C PRO A 378 0.81 17.67 -9.21
N SER A 379 0.64 18.98 -9.42
CA SER A 379 -0.21 19.83 -8.58
C SER A 379 -1.67 19.35 -8.50
N SER A 380 -2.17 18.69 -9.54
CA SER A 380 -3.50 18.07 -9.55
C SER A 380 -3.69 17.03 -8.43
N TYR A 381 -2.64 16.29 -8.07
CA TYR A 381 -2.67 15.28 -7.01
C TYR A 381 -2.47 15.84 -5.61
N LEU A 382 -1.87 17.03 -5.46
CA LEU A 382 -1.62 17.64 -4.14
C LEU A 382 -2.91 18.04 -3.41
N SER A 383 -4.04 18.11 -4.13
CA SER A 383 -5.38 18.33 -3.56
C SER A 383 -6.08 17.05 -3.11
N ASP A 384 -5.55 15.86 -3.46
CA ASP A 384 -6.15 14.58 -3.06
C ASP A 384 -5.87 14.31 -1.57
N TYR A 385 -6.92 14.12 -0.78
CA TYR A 385 -6.81 13.93 0.67
C TYR A 385 -5.89 12.75 1.06
N ARG A 386 -5.79 11.70 0.23
CA ARG A 386 -4.89 10.54 0.50
C ARG A 386 -3.43 10.93 0.36
N ILE A 387 -3.11 11.76 -0.64
CA ILE A 387 -1.78 12.32 -0.85
C ILE A 387 -1.46 13.27 0.31
N GLN A 388 -2.38 14.16 0.68
CA GLN A 388 -2.20 15.09 1.80
C GLN A 388 -1.97 14.36 3.13
N ASN A 389 -2.78 13.36 3.46
CA ASN A 389 -2.59 12.52 4.66
C ASN A 389 -1.22 11.81 4.66
N SER A 390 -0.81 11.28 3.52
CA SER A 390 0.51 10.63 3.38
C SER A 390 1.66 11.64 3.53
N LEU A 391 1.51 12.85 3.00
CA LEU A 391 2.48 13.93 3.12
C LEU A 391 2.62 14.40 4.58
N ILE A 392 1.52 14.55 5.32
CA ILE A 392 1.55 14.89 6.76
C ILE A 392 2.39 13.87 7.53
N SER A 393 2.16 12.57 7.29
CA SER A 393 2.95 11.52 7.94
C SER A 393 4.43 11.54 7.51
N MET A 394 4.70 11.81 6.24
CA MET A 394 6.07 11.88 5.71
C MET A 394 6.83 13.06 6.32
N TRP A 395 6.25 14.26 6.32
CA TRP A 395 6.87 15.47 6.88
C TRP A 395 7.11 15.34 8.38
N GLY A 396 6.16 14.74 9.12
CA GLY A 396 6.39 14.40 10.52
C GLY A 396 7.57 13.44 10.72
N LYS A 397 7.73 12.44 9.84
CA LYS A 397 8.84 11.48 9.89
C LYS A 397 10.19 12.04 9.41
N THR A 398 10.21 13.14 8.68
CA THR A 398 11.46 13.84 8.29
C THR A 398 11.83 14.95 9.27
N GLY A 399 11.01 15.20 10.30
CA GLY A 399 11.20 16.25 11.30
C GLY A 399 10.70 17.63 10.88
N SER A 400 10.03 17.76 9.73
CA SER A 400 9.51 19.04 9.23
C SER A 400 8.06 19.26 9.67
N MET A 401 7.90 19.68 10.93
CA MET A 401 6.56 19.90 11.50
C MET A 401 5.82 21.08 10.86
N ASP A 402 6.53 22.11 10.39
CA ASP A 402 5.91 23.26 9.72
C ASP A 402 5.16 22.86 8.44
N GLU A 403 5.76 22.00 7.61
CA GLU A 403 5.12 21.49 6.39
C GLU A 403 3.94 20.57 6.71
N ALA A 404 4.08 19.72 7.74
CA ALA A 404 3.00 18.86 8.19
C ALA A 404 1.79 19.69 8.67
N GLU A 405 2.02 20.70 9.50
CA GLU A 405 0.97 21.61 9.99
C GLU A 405 0.34 22.42 8.87
N ARG A 406 1.16 22.94 7.94
CA ARG A 406 0.67 23.71 6.79
C ARG A 406 -0.30 22.89 5.96
N ILE A 407 0.06 21.65 5.64
CA ILE A 407 -0.82 20.75 4.87
C ILE A 407 -2.07 20.43 5.69
N PHE A 408 -1.92 20.04 6.96
CA PHE A 408 -3.04 19.71 7.85
C PHE A 408 -4.10 20.83 7.93
N LYS A 409 -3.67 22.10 7.98
CA LYS A 409 -4.56 23.27 7.99
C LYS A 409 -5.28 23.51 6.66
N THR A 410 -4.77 22.97 5.55
CA THR A 410 -5.33 23.17 4.19
C THR A 410 -6.22 22.03 3.70
N VAL A 411 -6.26 20.89 4.40
CA VAL A 411 -7.09 19.74 4.01
C VAL A 411 -8.57 20.13 4.11
N SER A 412 -9.31 20.02 3.00
CA SER A 412 -10.73 20.41 2.94
C SER A 412 -11.66 19.43 3.67
N GLN A 413 -11.28 18.15 3.74
CA GLN A 413 -12.01 17.10 4.45
C GLN A 413 -11.02 16.25 5.26
N LEU A 414 -10.85 16.61 6.53
CA LEU A 414 -10.07 15.80 7.47
C LEU A 414 -10.85 14.53 7.81
N ASP A 415 -10.22 13.38 7.62
CA ASP A 415 -10.71 12.08 8.05
C ASP A 415 -9.91 11.56 9.26
N HIS A 416 -10.29 10.39 9.79
CA HIS A 416 -9.57 9.74 10.88
C HIS A 416 -8.07 9.55 10.58
N ILE A 417 -7.71 9.24 9.33
CA ILE A 417 -6.31 9.02 8.90
C ILE A 417 -5.49 10.31 9.03
N GLY A 418 -6.04 11.46 8.59
CA GLY A 418 -5.36 12.76 8.68
C GLY A 418 -5.08 13.19 10.12
N TYR A 419 -6.05 13.05 11.02
CA TYR A 419 -5.86 13.34 12.45
C TYR A 419 -4.82 12.42 13.08
N THR A 420 -4.94 11.11 12.88
CA THR A 420 -3.99 10.12 13.42
C THR A 420 -2.57 10.36 12.89
N ALA A 421 -2.41 10.68 11.61
CA ALA A 421 -1.12 11.03 11.02
C ALA A 421 -0.49 12.24 11.73
N MET A 422 -1.26 13.29 12.01
CA MET A 422 -0.76 14.50 12.66
C MET A 422 -0.45 14.28 14.15
N ILE A 423 -1.30 13.55 14.88
CA ILE A 423 -1.05 13.16 16.28
C ILE A 423 0.25 12.34 16.37
N ASN A 424 0.45 11.40 15.46
CA ASN A 424 1.69 10.62 15.37
C ASN A 424 2.90 11.52 15.06
N SER A 425 2.77 12.46 14.12
CA SER A 425 3.83 13.42 13.80
C SER A 425 4.26 14.24 15.01
N TYR A 426 3.31 14.75 15.80
CA TYR A 426 3.61 15.43 17.06
C TYR A 426 4.32 14.50 18.06
N GLY A 427 3.84 13.28 18.24
CA GLY A 427 4.44 12.30 19.16
C GLY A 427 5.87 11.90 18.79
N LEU A 428 6.15 11.69 17.49
CA LEU A 428 7.49 11.37 16.99
C LEU A 428 8.49 12.49 17.24
N ASN A 429 8.05 13.75 17.20
CA ASN A 429 8.89 14.94 17.35
C ASN A 429 8.92 15.49 18.79
N GLY A 430 8.40 14.73 19.77
CA GLY A 430 8.41 15.13 21.18
C GLY A 430 7.41 16.25 21.54
N MET A 431 6.51 16.60 20.62
CA MET A 431 5.46 17.61 20.80
C MET A 431 4.21 17.00 21.47
N SER A 432 4.41 16.30 22.58
CA SER A 432 3.39 15.40 23.14
C SER A 432 2.16 16.11 23.66
N MET A 433 2.26 17.36 24.12
CA MET A 433 1.06 18.11 24.48
C MET A 433 0.24 18.52 23.25
N GLN A 434 0.87 18.94 22.15
CA GLN A 434 0.14 19.20 20.91
C GLN A 434 -0.58 17.93 20.41
N ALA A 435 0.06 16.75 20.54
CA ALA A 435 -0.58 15.47 20.23
C ALA A 435 -1.83 15.22 21.08
N VAL A 436 -1.75 15.41 22.41
CA VAL A 436 -2.86 15.23 23.35
C VAL A 436 -3.98 16.24 23.09
N GLU A 437 -3.65 17.51 22.86
CA GLU A 437 -4.63 18.55 22.56
C GLU A 437 -5.37 18.27 21.25
N LEU A 438 -4.65 17.85 20.20
CA LEU A 438 -5.27 17.50 18.93
C LEU A 438 -6.15 16.26 19.08
N PHE A 439 -5.71 15.23 19.80
CA PHE A 439 -6.51 14.05 20.10
C PHE A 439 -7.82 14.41 20.83
N ARG A 440 -7.77 15.32 21.81
CA ARG A 440 -8.98 15.80 22.52
C ARG A 440 -9.94 16.58 21.63
N LYS A 441 -9.43 17.25 20.59
CA LYS A 441 -10.24 17.98 19.59
C LYS A 441 -10.75 17.10 18.45
N MET A 442 -10.27 15.86 18.34
CA MET A 442 -10.68 14.92 17.29
C MET A 442 -12.15 14.53 17.46
N PRO A 443 -12.97 14.53 16.39
CA PRO A 443 -14.36 14.05 16.45
C PRO A 443 -14.41 12.62 16.97
N LYS A 444 -15.35 12.31 17.89
CA LYS A 444 -15.40 11.01 18.57
C LYS A 444 -15.59 9.85 17.58
N GLU A 445 -16.34 10.07 16.52
CA GLU A 445 -16.60 9.12 15.43
C GLU A 445 -15.36 8.78 14.60
N PHE A 446 -14.31 9.60 14.66
CA PHE A 446 -13.05 9.35 13.95
C PHE A 446 -12.03 8.62 14.82
N ILE A 447 -12.22 8.57 16.14
CA ILE A 447 -11.23 7.98 17.04
C ILE A 447 -11.25 6.46 16.85
N ASP A 448 -10.18 5.95 16.25
CA ASP A 448 -9.90 4.53 16.10
C ASP A 448 -8.79 4.07 17.06
N GLU A 449 -8.50 2.77 17.04
CA GLU A 449 -7.39 2.18 17.82
C GLU A 449 -6.05 2.88 17.54
N SER A 450 -5.77 3.24 16.28
CA SER A 450 -4.50 3.87 15.90
C SER A 450 -4.35 5.25 16.52
N ALA A 451 -5.43 6.04 16.62
CA ALA A 451 -5.41 7.34 17.28
C ALA A 451 -5.04 7.20 18.77
N TYR A 452 -5.62 6.22 19.47
CA TYR A 452 -5.28 5.92 20.86
C TYR A 452 -3.81 5.51 21.02
N VAL A 453 -3.31 4.62 20.17
CA VAL A 453 -1.91 4.17 20.21
C VAL A 453 -0.95 5.35 19.96
N CYS A 454 -1.24 6.21 18.99
CA CYS A 454 -0.40 7.38 18.70
C CYS A 454 -0.35 8.38 19.87
N VAL A 455 -1.48 8.70 20.50
CA VAL A 455 -1.49 9.63 21.65
C VAL A 455 -0.86 9.01 22.90
N LEU A 456 -1.06 7.70 23.14
CA LEU A 456 -0.44 6.99 24.26
C LEU A 456 1.09 6.86 24.06
N ASN A 457 1.56 6.60 22.83
CA ASN A 457 2.99 6.61 22.51
C ASN A 457 3.61 8.02 22.73
N ALA A 458 2.90 9.09 22.35
CA ALA A 458 3.34 10.45 22.64
C ALA A 458 3.47 10.67 24.16
N CYS A 459 2.48 10.23 24.94
CA CYS A 459 2.55 10.30 26.39
C CYS A 459 3.71 9.46 26.96
N SER A 460 3.90 8.24 26.43
CA SER A 460 4.97 7.32 26.79
C SER A 460 6.35 7.95 26.57
N HIS A 461 6.56 8.63 25.44
CA HIS A 461 7.86 9.26 25.11
C HIS A 461 8.16 10.55 25.87
N SER A 462 7.20 11.09 26.61
CA SER A 462 7.34 12.32 27.40
C SER A 462 7.02 12.15 28.88
N GLY A 463 6.81 10.91 29.34
CA GLY A 463 6.50 10.63 30.75
C GLY A 463 5.16 11.21 31.23
N LEU A 464 4.19 11.44 30.34
CA LEU A 464 2.88 12.01 30.69
C LEU A 464 1.92 10.93 31.25
N VAL A 465 2.36 10.20 32.27
CA VAL A 465 1.68 8.99 32.80
C VAL A 465 0.25 9.29 33.25
N ALA A 466 0.02 10.43 33.92
CA ALA A 466 -1.32 10.79 34.40
C ALA A 466 -2.32 10.98 33.25
N ILE A 467 -1.88 11.60 32.16
CA ILE A 467 -2.70 11.79 30.96
C ILE A 467 -2.92 10.45 30.27
N ALA A 468 -1.88 9.62 30.14
CA ALA A 468 -1.97 8.28 29.57
C ALA A 468 -3.00 7.41 30.31
N ARG A 469 -2.95 7.36 31.65
CA ARG A 469 -3.93 6.66 32.49
C ARG A 469 -5.36 7.14 32.23
N SER A 470 -5.56 8.46 32.17
CA SER A 470 -6.88 9.05 31.90
C SER A 470 -7.43 8.62 30.54
N ILE A 471 -6.60 8.67 29.49
CA ILE A 471 -6.99 8.23 28.14
C ILE A 471 -7.28 6.73 28.15
N PHE A 472 -6.37 5.91 28.68
CA PHE A 472 -6.49 4.45 28.73
C PHE A 472 -7.77 4.00 29.44
N ASN A 473 -8.10 4.59 30.59
CA ASN A 473 -9.29 4.23 31.36
C ASN A 473 -10.59 4.51 30.58
N ASN A 474 -10.61 5.53 29.73
CA ASN A 474 -11.77 5.90 28.91
C ASN A 474 -11.98 5.01 27.66
N ILE A 475 -11.06 4.10 27.35
CA ILE A 475 -11.17 3.19 26.21
C ILE A 475 -12.11 2.03 26.57
N SER A 476 -13.23 1.89 25.86
CA SER A 476 -14.21 0.82 26.11
C SER A 476 -13.68 -0.58 25.77
N ILE A 477 -13.04 -0.74 24.61
CA ILE A 477 -12.47 -2.02 24.15
C ILE A 477 -10.98 -1.82 23.99
N LYS A 478 -10.20 -2.47 24.87
CA LYS A 478 -8.74 -2.39 24.89
C LYS A 478 -8.15 -3.62 24.25
N THR A 479 -7.40 -3.43 23.17
CA THR A 479 -6.67 -4.49 22.48
C THR A 479 -5.30 -4.71 23.09
N ASP A 480 -4.64 -5.78 22.68
CA ASP A 480 -3.26 -6.12 23.06
C ASP A 480 -2.27 -4.99 22.77
N ILE A 481 -2.44 -4.25 21.66
CA ILE A 481 -1.60 -3.11 21.30
C ILE A 481 -1.79 -1.96 22.30
N ILE A 482 -3.04 -1.62 22.66
CA ILE A 482 -3.34 -0.56 23.62
C ILE A 482 -2.75 -0.88 25.00
N TYR A 483 -2.91 -2.12 25.47
CA TYR A 483 -2.27 -2.59 26.71
C TYR A 483 -0.73 -2.51 26.62
N THR A 484 -0.15 -2.99 25.51
CA THR A 484 1.31 -2.93 25.29
C THR A 484 1.84 -1.50 25.38
N THR A 485 1.17 -0.53 24.76
CA THR A 485 1.59 0.88 24.79
C THR A 485 1.47 1.49 26.20
N MET A 486 0.41 1.15 26.95
CA MET A 486 0.25 1.61 28.33
C MET A 486 1.32 1.00 29.24
N ILE A 487 1.63 -0.28 29.07
CA ILE A 487 2.72 -0.96 29.78
C ILE A 487 4.07 -0.30 29.44
N ASP A 488 4.36 0.03 28.17
CA ASP A 488 5.57 0.77 27.80
C ASP A 488 5.66 2.13 28.53
N CYS A 489 4.55 2.87 28.59
CA CYS A 489 4.48 4.14 29.31
C CYS A 489 4.79 4.00 30.81
N LEU A 490 4.18 3.02 31.49
CA LEU A 490 4.44 2.74 32.91
C LEU A 490 5.86 2.24 33.14
N SER A 491 6.37 1.39 32.25
CA SER A 491 7.70 0.78 32.36
C SER A 491 8.81 1.81 32.21
N ARG A 492 8.66 2.78 31.29
CA ARG A 492 9.58 3.92 31.14
C ARG A 492 9.53 4.87 32.33
N ALA A 493 8.40 4.96 33.01
CA ALA A 493 8.23 5.73 34.24
C ALA A 493 8.60 4.96 35.52
N ALA A 494 9.17 3.75 35.38
CA ALA A 494 9.54 2.87 36.49
C ALA A 494 8.37 2.46 37.41
N VAL A 495 7.12 2.54 36.93
CA VAL A 495 5.92 2.11 37.66
C VAL A 495 5.64 0.63 37.38
N PHE A 496 6.56 -0.23 37.80
CA PHE A 496 6.57 -1.65 37.42
C PHE A 496 5.42 -2.47 38.03
N ASP A 497 4.92 -2.10 39.20
CA ASP A 497 3.86 -2.83 39.88
C ASP A 497 2.53 -2.71 39.11
N GLU A 498 2.16 -1.50 38.70
CA GLU A 498 0.97 -1.26 37.89
C GLU A 498 1.12 -1.90 36.49
N ALA A 499 2.32 -1.84 35.91
CA ALA A 499 2.57 -2.48 34.62
C ALA A 499 2.39 -4.00 34.67
N GLN A 500 2.81 -4.65 35.77
CA GLN A 500 2.56 -6.08 36.01
C GLN A 500 1.07 -6.36 36.22
N GLN A 501 0.38 -5.53 37.00
CA GLN A 501 -1.08 -5.66 37.21
C GLN A 501 -1.86 -5.59 35.89
N LEU A 502 -1.44 -4.73 34.94
CA LEU A 502 -2.07 -4.68 33.62
C LEU A 502 -1.84 -5.95 32.80
N ILE A 503 -0.65 -6.56 32.89
CA ILE A 503 -0.40 -7.87 32.25
C ILE A 503 -1.27 -8.95 32.89
N ASP A 504 -1.34 -8.98 34.22
CA ASP A 504 -2.14 -9.97 34.95
C ASP A 504 -3.64 -9.82 34.64
N GLN A 505 -4.13 -8.57 34.53
CA GLN A 505 -5.50 -8.28 34.10
C GLN A 505 -5.77 -8.77 32.68
N PHE A 506 -4.83 -8.55 31.75
CA PHE A 506 -4.97 -9.03 30.38
C PHE A 506 -4.94 -10.57 30.32
N GLU A 507 -4.06 -11.19 31.10
CA GLU A 507 -3.88 -12.65 31.18
C GLU A 507 -5.15 -13.38 31.65
N HIS A 508 -6.00 -12.72 32.44
CA HIS A 508 -7.27 -13.29 32.91
C HIS A 508 -8.20 -13.71 31.77
N ASP A 509 -8.33 -12.86 30.74
CA ASP A 509 -9.28 -13.06 29.65
C ASP A 509 -8.60 -13.50 28.34
N HIS A 510 -7.32 -13.19 28.17
CA HIS A 510 -6.59 -13.35 26.91
C HIS A 510 -5.17 -13.86 27.14
N MET A 511 -4.61 -14.58 26.17
CA MET A 511 -3.18 -14.90 26.22
C MET A 511 -2.37 -13.63 26.01
N PRO A 512 -1.47 -13.23 26.95
CA PRO A 512 -0.62 -12.07 26.78
C PRO A 512 0.21 -12.17 25.50
N VAL A 513 0.57 -11.03 24.93
CA VAL A 513 1.44 -10.98 23.76
C VAL A 513 2.88 -10.69 24.14
N TRP A 514 3.80 -11.21 23.35
CA TRP A 514 5.24 -11.08 23.56
C TRP A 514 5.71 -9.63 23.80
N SER A 515 5.11 -8.66 23.12
CA SER A 515 5.47 -7.25 23.19
C SER A 515 5.22 -6.62 24.56
N MET A 516 4.24 -7.09 25.33
CA MET A 516 3.94 -6.60 26.68
C MET A 516 5.12 -6.84 27.63
N TYR A 517 5.63 -8.08 27.66
CA TYR A 517 6.80 -8.43 28.48
C TYR A 517 8.07 -7.75 28.00
N MET A 518 8.25 -7.55 26.69
CA MET A 518 9.40 -6.81 26.14
C MET A 518 9.42 -5.34 26.57
N ALA A 519 8.25 -4.68 26.57
CA ALA A 519 8.12 -3.30 27.04
C ALA A 519 8.54 -3.19 28.52
N LEU A 520 8.04 -4.12 29.36
CA LEU A 520 8.38 -4.18 30.77
C LEU A 520 9.86 -4.49 31.03
N LEU A 521 10.43 -5.46 30.31
CA LEU A 521 11.84 -5.82 30.39
C LEU A 521 12.75 -4.68 29.94
N SER A 522 12.34 -3.90 28.93
CA SER A 522 13.09 -2.73 28.48
C SER A 522 13.13 -1.63 29.54
N GLY A 523 12.03 -1.37 30.24
CA GLY A 523 11.99 -0.44 31.37
C GLY A 523 12.83 -0.93 32.55
N ALA A 524 12.69 -2.20 32.94
CA ALA A 524 13.47 -2.81 34.01
C ALA A 524 14.99 -2.77 33.75
N ARG A 525 15.41 -2.89 32.48
CA ARG A 525 16.81 -2.72 32.08
C ARG A 525 17.32 -1.31 32.32
N ASN A 526 16.54 -0.29 32.01
CA ASN A 526 16.94 1.10 32.22
C ASN A 526 17.16 1.38 33.72
N GLU A 527 16.35 0.78 34.59
CA GLU A 527 16.47 0.84 36.05
C GLU A 527 17.45 -0.20 36.65
N LYS A 528 18.16 -0.97 35.80
CA LYS A 528 19.10 -2.03 36.21
C LYS A 528 18.50 -3.04 37.20
N ASN A 529 17.20 -3.35 37.10
CA ASN A 529 16.51 -4.25 38.01
C ASN A 529 16.62 -5.72 37.55
N ALA A 530 17.67 -6.41 38.01
CA ALA A 530 17.97 -7.79 37.62
C ALA A 530 16.89 -8.80 38.06
N ASN A 531 16.37 -8.68 39.28
CA ASN A 531 15.37 -9.60 39.82
C ASN A 531 14.06 -9.54 39.03
N LEU A 532 13.56 -8.33 38.78
CA LEU A 532 12.37 -8.14 37.97
C LEU A 532 12.59 -8.65 36.55
N SER A 533 13.75 -8.35 35.95
CA SER A 533 14.09 -8.79 34.59
C SER A 533 14.09 -10.31 34.45
N GLN A 534 14.64 -11.03 35.43
CA GLN A 534 14.62 -12.49 35.48
C GLN A 534 13.20 -13.03 35.60
N ASN A 535 12.40 -12.49 36.51
CA ASN A 535 11.01 -12.92 36.70
C ASN A 535 10.16 -12.73 35.43
N ILE A 536 10.32 -11.60 34.73
CA ILE A 536 9.65 -11.32 33.46
C ILE A 536 10.07 -12.35 32.41
N PHE A 537 11.37 -12.61 32.29
CA PHE A 537 11.92 -13.55 31.33
C PHE A 537 11.40 -14.98 31.56
N ASP A 538 11.33 -15.42 32.82
CA ASP A 538 10.82 -16.75 33.15
C ASP A 538 9.32 -16.90 32.88
N ARG A 539 8.50 -15.89 33.22
CA ARG A 539 7.07 -15.84 32.82
C ARG A 539 6.93 -15.92 31.30
N MET A 540 7.70 -15.13 30.58
CA MET A 540 7.69 -15.08 29.13
C MET A 540 8.08 -16.44 28.50
N LYS A 541 9.12 -17.10 29.02
CA LYS A 541 9.53 -18.44 28.57
C LYS A 541 8.46 -19.50 28.83
N LYS A 542 7.71 -19.37 29.93
CA LYS A 542 6.57 -20.23 30.26
C LYS A 542 5.39 -20.06 29.29
N HIS A 543 5.04 -18.82 28.93
CA HIS A 543 3.94 -18.54 27.99
C HIS A 543 4.31 -18.83 26.53
N PHE A 544 5.58 -18.70 26.16
CA PHE A 544 6.04 -18.81 24.77
C PHE A 544 7.16 -19.86 24.59
N PRO A 545 6.95 -21.14 24.95
CA PRO A 545 7.99 -22.16 24.86
C PRO A 545 8.44 -22.43 23.41
N GLU A 546 7.58 -22.16 22.43
CA GLU A 546 7.84 -22.43 21.01
C GLU A 546 8.50 -21.25 20.26
N LEU A 547 8.48 -20.03 20.80
CA LEU A 547 8.99 -18.82 20.14
C LEU A 547 10.50 -18.62 20.37
N LYS A 548 11.32 -19.55 19.89
CA LYS A 548 12.79 -19.50 20.02
C LYS A 548 13.41 -18.21 19.47
N SER A 549 12.88 -17.66 18.38
CA SER A 549 13.41 -16.44 17.75
C SER A 549 13.09 -15.16 18.54
N SER A 550 11.91 -15.08 19.15
CA SER A 550 11.52 -13.93 19.98
C SER A 550 12.33 -13.91 21.27
N LEU A 551 12.54 -15.09 21.89
CA LEU A 551 13.39 -15.27 23.09
C LEU A 551 14.79 -14.70 22.93
N VAL A 552 15.35 -14.64 21.72
CA VAL A 552 16.65 -14.02 21.46
C VAL A 552 16.70 -12.57 21.95
N SER A 553 15.68 -11.77 21.65
CA SER A 553 15.69 -10.34 22.02
C SER A 553 15.55 -10.16 23.54
N ALA A 554 14.71 -10.98 24.18
CA ALA A 554 14.56 -10.95 25.63
C ALA A 554 15.84 -11.45 26.34
N SER A 555 16.48 -12.50 25.83
CA SER A 555 17.74 -13.02 26.37
C SER A 555 18.87 -11.99 26.24
N ILE A 556 18.94 -11.26 25.11
CA ILE A 556 19.90 -10.16 24.95
C ILE A 556 19.63 -9.06 25.98
N LEU A 557 18.37 -8.65 26.17
CA LEU A 557 18.04 -7.63 27.17
C LEU A 557 18.41 -8.10 28.57
N LEU A 558 18.05 -9.33 28.96
CA LEU A 558 18.37 -9.90 30.27
C LEU A 558 19.89 -10.01 30.50
N SER A 559 20.64 -10.47 29.49
CA SER A 559 22.10 -10.51 29.54
C SER A 559 22.70 -9.10 29.72
N ASN A 560 22.13 -8.09 29.07
CA ASN A 560 22.57 -6.71 29.24
C ASN A 560 22.24 -6.17 30.65
N VAL A 561 21.11 -6.56 31.25
CA VAL A 561 20.79 -6.22 32.64
C VAL A 561 21.85 -6.80 33.58
N TYR A 562 22.13 -8.11 33.48
CA TYR A 562 23.14 -8.75 34.31
C TYR A 562 24.53 -8.12 34.15
N ALA A 563 24.93 -7.80 32.92
CA ALA A 563 26.19 -7.09 32.67
C ALA A 563 26.20 -5.70 33.34
N SER A 564 25.08 -4.96 33.29
CA SER A 564 24.97 -3.62 33.88
C SER A 564 24.95 -3.61 35.42
N THR A 565 24.58 -4.73 36.04
CA THR A 565 24.60 -4.93 37.50
C THR A 565 25.87 -5.62 37.99
N GLY A 566 26.83 -5.93 37.11
CA GLY A 566 28.10 -6.59 37.45
C GLY A 566 28.07 -8.12 37.52
N ASP A 567 26.95 -8.76 37.19
CA ASP A 567 26.81 -10.22 37.15
C ASP A 567 27.29 -10.75 35.77
N HIS A 568 28.61 -10.65 35.56
CA HIS A 568 29.25 -11.00 34.28
C HIS A 568 29.13 -12.48 33.93
N GLU A 569 29.04 -13.36 34.94
CA GLU A 569 28.92 -14.80 34.74
C GLU A 569 27.56 -15.15 34.11
N LYS A 570 26.44 -14.72 34.70
CA LYS A 570 25.11 -14.95 34.11
C LYS A 570 24.97 -14.30 32.74
N ALA A 571 25.50 -13.09 32.58
CA ALA A 571 25.50 -12.41 31.29
C ALA A 571 26.24 -13.22 30.21
N SER A 572 27.41 -13.76 30.54
CA SER A 572 28.23 -14.60 29.64
C SER A 572 27.53 -15.93 29.31
N ASN A 573 26.93 -16.60 30.31
CA ASN A 573 26.21 -17.85 30.12
C ASN A 573 25.05 -17.70 29.12
N ILE A 574 24.23 -16.66 29.26
CA ILE A 574 23.14 -16.37 28.31
C ILE A 574 23.68 -16.11 26.90
N ARG A 575 24.80 -15.37 26.77
CA ARG A 575 25.41 -15.08 25.46
C ARG A 575 25.94 -16.36 24.78
N MET A 576 26.61 -17.23 25.52
CA MET A 576 27.08 -18.52 25.00
C MET A 576 25.92 -19.42 24.54
N GLU A 577 24.79 -19.43 25.27
CA GLU A 577 23.59 -20.16 24.85
C GLU A 577 23.01 -19.62 23.54
N LEU A 578 22.96 -18.28 23.40
CA LEU A 578 22.49 -17.64 22.17
C LEU A 578 23.38 -17.98 20.97
N GLU A 579 24.71 -17.98 21.14
CA GLU A 579 25.65 -18.38 20.09
C GLU A 579 25.44 -19.84 19.67
N LYS A 580 25.34 -20.77 20.63
CA LYS A 580 25.07 -22.20 20.36
C LYS A 580 23.75 -22.41 19.62
N SER A 581 22.75 -21.57 19.86
CA SER A 581 21.43 -21.68 19.21
C SER A 581 21.43 -21.24 17.73
N GLY A 582 22.50 -20.60 17.25
CA GLY A 582 22.56 -20.05 15.88
C GLY A 582 21.60 -18.87 15.65
N ALA A 583 21.11 -18.26 16.73
CA ALA A 583 20.17 -17.15 16.69
C ALA A 583 20.75 -15.93 15.96
N LYS A 584 20.02 -15.41 14.97
CA LYS A 584 20.41 -14.21 14.23
C LYS A 584 19.64 -12.99 14.72
N LYS A 585 20.36 -11.99 15.23
CA LYS A 585 19.80 -10.67 15.61
C LYS A 585 19.50 -9.83 14.37
N LYS A 586 18.47 -8.98 14.43
CA LYS A 586 18.28 -7.90 13.42
C LYS A 586 19.48 -6.96 13.46
N VAL A 587 20.16 -6.79 12.33
CA VAL A 587 21.34 -5.94 12.20
C VAL A 587 20.91 -4.47 12.18
N GLY A 588 21.65 -3.61 12.90
CA GLY A 588 21.48 -2.17 12.85
C GLY A 588 21.85 -1.62 11.48
N LEU A 589 20.95 -0.82 10.91
CA LEU A 589 21.08 -0.15 9.62
C LEU A 589 20.77 1.33 9.81
N SER A 590 21.68 2.18 9.38
CA SER A 590 21.49 3.62 9.32
C SER A 590 21.51 4.10 7.88
N ILE A 591 20.60 5.01 7.55
CA ILE A 591 20.45 5.64 6.25
C ILE A 591 20.72 7.13 6.42
N THR A 592 21.53 7.71 5.54
CA THR A 592 21.77 9.15 5.47
C THR A 592 21.91 9.61 4.02
N GLU A 593 21.95 10.91 3.80
CA GLU A 593 22.15 11.52 2.47
C GLU A 593 23.39 12.38 2.50
N ILE A 594 24.24 12.20 1.49
CA ILE A 594 25.44 12.99 1.27
C ILE A 594 25.50 13.33 -0.23
N ASP A 595 25.56 14.61 -0.58
CA ASP A 595 25.64 15.12 -1.95
C ASP A 595 24.55 14.55 -2.90
N GLY A 596 23.31 14.49 -2.43
CA GLY A 596 22.14 13.98 -3.16
C GLY A 596 22.06 12.46 -3.25
N LYS A 597 22.98 11.72 -2.63
CA LYS A 597 23.03 10.25 -2.67
C LYS A 597 22.64 9.63 -1.34
N ILE A 598 21.73 8.67 -1.39
CA ILE A 598 21.36 7.86 -0.22
C ILE A 598 22.47 6.86 0.06
N LEU A 599 23.04 6.93 1.26
CA LEU A 599 24.03 5.98 1.77
C LEU A 599 23.41 5.12 2.87
N GLN A 600 23.84 3.86 2.91
CA GLN A 600 23.39 2.87 3.89
C GLN A 600 24.60 2.31 4.62
N PHE A 601 24.53 2.24 5.95
CA PHE A 601 25.57 1.73 6.81
C PHE A 601 25.01 0.62 7.69
N ARG A 602 25.53 -0.59 7.56
CA ARG A 602 25.26 -1.67 8.53
C ARG A 602 26.22 -1.53 9.71
N ALA A 603 25.86 -2.10 10.85
CA ALA A 603 26.82 -2.19 11.96
C ALA A 603 28.04 -3.01 11.50
N HIS A 604 29.24 -2.45 11.68
CA HIS A 604 30.54 -3.02 11.28
C HIS A 604 30.66 -3.22 9.76
N ASP A 605 29.95 -2.41 8.97
CA ASP A 605 29.97 -2.48 7.51
C ASP A 605 31.32 -2.02 6.96
N GLN A 606 31.88 -2.80 6.04
CA GLN A 606 33.08 -2.46 5.28
C GLN A 606 32.83 -2.46 3.76
N SER A 607 31.59 -2.67 3.33
CA SER A 607 31.20 -2.76 1.92
C SER A 607 31.20 -1.41 1.20
N HIS A 608 31.19 -0.30 1.94
CA HIS A 608 31.24 1.03 1.36
C HIS A 608 32.57 1.24 0.61
N PRO A 609 32.56 1.81 -0.62
CA PRO A 609 33.80 2.03 -1.39
C PRO A 609 34.86 2.87 -0.67
N ARG A 610 34.42 3.76 0.23
CA ARG A 610 35.27 4.58 1.09
C ARG A 610 35.27 4.14 2.55
N SER A 611 35.09 2.85 2.82
CA SER A 611 35.02 2.33 4.19
C SER A 611 36.27 2.71 4.98
N ALA A 612 37.47 2.55 4.41
CA ALA A 612 38.73 2.92 5.06
C ALA A 612 38.74 4.36 5.59
N ASP A 613 38.40 5.35 4.76
CA ASP A 613 38.34 6.76 5.15
C ASP A 613 37.33 7.01 6.28
N ILE A 614 36.18 6.33 6.24
CA ILE A 614 35.11 6.47 7.22
C ILE A 614 35.55 5.91 8.58
N TYR A 615 36.25 4.76 8.60
CA TYR A 615 36.77 4.21 9.85
C TYR A 615 37.89 5.08 10.44
N ILE A 616 38.78 5.63 9.60
CA ILE A 616 39.80 6.60 10.05
C ILE A 616 39.14 7.80 10.73
N GLU A 617 38.08 8.34 10.12
CA GLU A 617 37.34 9.47 10.70
C GLU A 617 36.58 9.07 11.97
N ALA A 618 35.98 7.87 12.01
CA ALA A 618 35.30 7.35 13.19
C ALA A 618 36.27 7.16 14.36
N ASP A 619 37.49 6.68 14.11
CA ASP A 619 38.54 6.53 15.12
C ASP A 619 39.05 7.90 15.60
N ARG A 620 39.19 8.89 14.71
CA ARG A 620 39.49 10.27 15.10
C ARG A 620 38.43 10.84 16.03
N ILE A 621 37.16 10.71 15.67
CA ILE A 621 36.03 11.13 16.52
C ILE A 621 36.07 10.38 17.86
N SER A 622 36.39 9.08 17.86
CA SER A 622 36.52 8.28 19.08
C SER A 622 37.57 8.85 20.03
N GLN A 623 38.73 9.25 19.52
CA GLN A 623 39.80 9.89 20.29
C GLN A 623 39.34 11.23 20.89
N GLU A 624 38.72 12.09 20.09
CA GLU A 624 38.16 13.38 20.55
C GLU A 624 37.12 13.18 21.68
N LEU A 625 36.30 12.13 21.59
CA LEU A 625 35.32 11.79 22.64
C LEU A 625 36.00 11.40 23.96
N ILE A 626 37.10 10.63 23.90
CA ILE A 626 37.87 10.24 25.09
C ILE A 626 38.51 11.47 25.73
N GLU A 627 39.08 12.37 24.93
CA GLU A 627 39.66 13.64 25.39
C GLU A 627 38.61 14.54 26.05
N TYR A 628 37.38 14.53 25.54
CA TYR A 628 36.22 15.21 26.14
C TYR A 628 35.73 14.54 27.46
N GLY A 629 36.23 13.35 27.78
CA GLY A 629 35.90 12.61 29.00
C GLY A 629 34.74 11.60 28.86
N HIS A 630 34.35 11.24 27.64
CA HIS A 630 33.36 10.18 27.41
C HIS A 630 33.91 8.82 27.85
N LYS A 631 33.10 8.05 28.58
CA LYS A 631 33.43 6.68 29.01
C LYS A 631 32.54 5.70 28.29
N TYR A 632 33.15 4.79 27.54
CA TYR A 632 32.46 3.74 26.82
C TYR A 632 31.93 2.67 27.80
N ASP A 633 30.73 2.18 27.53
CA ASP A 633 29.98 1.28 28.42
C ASP A 633 29.75 -0.08 27.73
N SER A 634 30.34 -1.13 28.30
CA SER A 634 30.27 -2.49 27.77
C SER A 634 28.87 -3.11 27.84
N SER A 635 27.94 -2.54 28.62
CA SER A 635 26.54 -3.01 28.69
C SER A 635 25.79 -2.88 27.37
N TRP A 636 26.28 -2.05 26.45
CA TRP A 636 25.71 -1.87 25.10
C TRP A 636 26.24 -2.87 24.07
N ILE A 637 27.24 -3.69 24.45
CA ILE A 637 27.80 -4.73 23.59
C ILE A 637 26.97 -6.00 23.77
N THR A 638 26.36 -6.48 22.68
CA THR A 638 25.45 -7.64 22.73
C THR A 638 26.13 -9.00 22.53
N ARG A 639 27.46 -9.05 22.52
CA ARG A 639 28.26 -10.28 22.35
C ARG A 639 29.57 -10.20 23.16
N PRO A 640 30.25 -11.33 23.40
CA PRO A 640 31.63 -11.30 23.90
C PRO A 640 32.55 -10.54 22.92
N LEU A 641 33.54 -9.84 23.47
CA LEU A 641 34.62 -9.23 22.70
C LEU A 641 35.56 -10.31 22.16
N GLN A 642 36.01 -10.16 20.92
CA GLN A 642 37.11 -10.97 20.39
C GLN A 642 38.44 -10.51 21.01
N PRO A 643 39.50 -11.36 21.01
CA PRO A 643 40.77 -11.04 21.65
C PRO A 643 41.44 -9.74 21.16
N ASP A 644 41.13 -9.31 19.94
CA ASP A 644 41.65 -8.13 19.26
C ASP A 644 40.71 -6.90 19.33
N GLU A 645 39.53 -7.04 19.93
CA GLU A 645 38.53 -5.98 19.99
C GLU A 645 38.55 -5.25 21.32
N THR A 646 38.42 -3.92 21.26
CA THR A 646 38.15 -3.09 22.43
C THR A 646 36.68 -2.70 22.48
N ILE A 647 36.23 -2.21 23.63
CA ILE A 647 34.84 -1.72 23.78
C ILE A 647 34.57 -0.58 22.79
N GLU A 648 35.55 0.31 22.65
CA GLU A 648 35.53 1.46 21.75
C GLU A 648 35.42 1.01 20.29
N SER A 649 36.27 0.07 19.84
CA SER A 649 36.29 -0.36 18.44
C SER A 649 34.95 -0.97 18.00
N VAL A 650 34.31 -1.74 18.88
CA VAL A 650 32.99 -2.33 18.61
C VAL A 650 31.87 -1.29 18.61
N LEU A 651 31.86 -0.36 19.57
CA LEU A 651 30.82 0.67 19.66
C LEU A 651 30.97 1.72 18.55
N CYS A 652 32.18 2.03 18.10
CA CYS A 652 32.45 2.86 16.92
C CYS A 652 31.92 2.22 15.63
N GLY A 653 31.88 0.89 15.56
CA GLY A 653 31.26 0.14 14.47
C GLY A 653 29.73 0.23 14.40
N HIS A 654 29.06 0.94 15.31
CA HIS A 654 27.61 1.14 15.20
C HIS A 654 27.24 1.95 13.95
N SER A 655 26.16 1.51 13.27
CA SER A 655 25.74 2.06 11.99
C SER A 655 25.54 3.58 11.98
N GLU A 656 25.08 4.15 13.10
CA GLU A 656 24.84 5.60 13.21
C GLU A 656 26.16 6.37 13.28
N ARG A 657 27.18 5.78 13.93
CA ARG A 657 28.50 6.42 14.06
C ARG A 657 29.23 6.41 12.74
N LEU A 658 29.16 5.30 12.01
CA LEU A 658 29.67 5.22 10.64
C LEU A 658 28.97 6.24 9.73
N ALA A 659 27.65 6.38 9.85
CA ALA A 659 26.89 7.39 9.12
C ALA A 659 27.32 8.82 9.48
N ILE A 660 27.51 9.14 10.78
CA ILE A 660 28.00 10.45 11.22
C ILE A 660 29.43 10.70 10.72
N ALA A 661 30.34 9.73 10.85
CA ALA A 661 31.73 9.88 10.40
C ALA A 661 31.81 10.13 8.89
N ALA A 662 30.97 9.45 8.09
CA ALA A 662 30.89 9.67 6.65
C ALA A 662 30.55 11.12 6.26
N HIS A 663 29.90 11.89 7.13
CA HIS A 663 29.62 13.32 6.89
C HIS A 663 30.83 14.24 7.12
N PHE A 664 31.88 13.77 7.81
CA PHE A 664 33.07 14.56 8.17
C PHE A 664 34.32 14.21 7.36
N ILE A 665 34.29 13.13 6.56
CA ILE A 665 35.37 12.82 5.63
C ILE A 665 35.61 14.01 4.67
N ASP A 666 36.82 14.14 4.15
CA ASP A 666 37.26 15.27 3.30
C ASP A 666 37.14 16.66 3.97
N ASN A 667 37.20 16.73 5.31
CA ASN A 667 37.10 17.98 6.08
C ASN A 667 35.78 18.75 5.85
N ARG A 668 34.71 18.04 5.52
CA ARG A 668 33.37 18.61 5.39
C ARG A 668 32.88 19.18 6.73
N LYS A 669 32.08 20.25 6.65
CA LYS A 669 31.48 20.93 7.81
C LYS A 669 29.97 21.09 7.61
N PRO A 670 29.20 19.99 7.67
CA PRO A 670 27.75 20.05 7.51
C PRO A 670 27.11 20.89 8.61
N LYS A 671 26.09 21.67 8.26
CA LYS A 671 25.28 22.40 9.25
C LYS A 671 24.28 21.48 9.95
N ILE A 672 23.67 20.58 9.18
CA ILE A 672 22.65 19.64 9.63
C ILE A 672 22.97 18.26 9.07
N ILE A 673 22.94 17.24 9.91
CA ILE A 673 23.07 15.83 9.54
C ILE A 673 21.75 15.14 9.85
N GLN A 674 21.17 14.40 8.88
CA GLN A 674 19.96 13.60 9.11
C GLN A 674 20.25 12.11 8.95
N ILE A 675 19.86 11.31 9.94
CA ILE A 675 20.06 9.87 9.97
C ILE A 675 18.74 9.19 10.35
N THR A 676 18.39 8.15 9.60
CA THR A 676 17.33 7.21 9.97
C THR A 676 17.95 5.88 10.38
N LYS A 677 17.57 5.38 11.55
CA LYS A 677 17.96 4.07 12.09
C LYS A 677 16.75 3.13 12.13
N ASN A 678 16.96 1.89 11.67
CA ASN A 678 15.92 0.85 11.67
C ASN A 678 15.62 0.23 13.05
N LEU A 679 16.47 0.50 14.04
CA LEU A 679 16.38 0.07 15.42
C LEU A 679 16.36 1.30 16.32
N ARG A 680 15.99 1.13 17.58
CA ARG A 680 16.18 2.18 18.59
C ARG A 680 17.66 2.51 18.73
N VAL A 681 18.01 3.80 18.84
CA VAL A 681 19.38 4.21 19.15
C VAL A 681 19.76 3.67 20.53
N CYS A 682 21.01 3.25 20.75
CA CYS A 682 21.45 2.79 22.08
C CYS A 682 21.87 3.99 22.95
N GLY A 683 21.91 3.83 24.28
CA GLY A 683 22.19 4.94 25.19
C GLY A 683 23.57 5.57 24.96
N ASP A 684 24.57 4.75 24.64
CA ASP A 684 25.92 5.22 24.32
C ASP A 684 25.98 6.01 22.99
N CYS A 685 25.34 5.53 21.92
CA CYS A 685 25.20 6.30 20.67
C CYS A 685 24.45 7.62 20.90
N HIS A 686 23.35 7.60 21.66
CA HIS A 686 22.60 8.82 21.98
C HIS A 686 23.48 9.86 22.69
N ARG A 687 24.27 9.43 23.69
CA ARG A 687 25.20 10.31 24.41
C ARG A 687 26.31 10.84 23.50
N VAL A 688 26.91 9.97 22.71
CA VAL A 688 27.98 10.37 21.77
C VAL A 688 27.47 11.34 20.72
N THR A 689 26.27 11.14 20.18
CA THR A 689 25.70 12.09 19.20
C THR A 689 25.49 13.49 19.81
N LYS A 690 25.09 13.60 21.09
CA LYS A 690 25.06 14.90 21.80
C LYS A 690 26.43 15.58 21.82
N ILE A 691 27.47 14.83 22.17
CA ILE A 691 28.84 15.36 22.27
C ILE A 691 29.34 15.78 20.89
N ILE A 692 29.13 14.95 19.86
CA ILE A 692 29.54 15.29 18.48
C ILE A 692 28.83 16.55 17.99
N ALA A 693 27.52 16.69 18.22
CA ALA A 693 26.77 17.88 17.84
C ALA A 693 27.37 19.16 18.45
N ALA A 694 27.79 19.10 19.72
CA ALA A 694 28.47 20.19 20.42
C ALA A 694 29.90 20.43 19.92
N LEU A 695 30.73 19.39 19.80
CA LEU A 695 32.13 19.52 19.37
C LEU A 695 32.25 20.02 17.93
N ARG A 696 31.37 19.55 17.04
CA ARG A 696 31.41 19.88 15.61
C ARG A 696 30.54 21.09 15.24
N GLN A 697 29.80 21.66 16.20
CA GLN A 697 28.89 22.79 15.97
C GLN A 697 27.93 22.53 14.80
N CYS A 698 27.32 21.34 14.80
CA CYS A 698 26.36 20.92 13.79
C CYS A 698 25.12 20.32 14.47
N GLU A 699 23.94 20.55 13.91
CA GLU A 699 22.73 19.87 14.36
C GLU A 699 22.68 18.46 13.79
N ILE A 700 22.34 17.48 14.61
CA ILE A 700 22.17 16.10 14.18
C ILE A 700 20.74 15.69 14.48
N VAL A 701 20.00 15.25 13.46
CA VAL A 701 18.65 14.73 13.60
C VAL A 701 18.71 13.23 13.36
N VAL A 702 18.44 12.45 14.40
CA VAL A 702 18.39 10.98 14.30
C VAL A 702 16.97 10.51 14.54
N ARG A 703 16.33 9.97 13.50
CA ARG A 703 15.10 9.21 13.65
C ARG A 703 15.44 7.76 13.92
N ASP A 704 14.97 7.23 15.04
CA ASP A 704 15.07 5.81 15.35
C ASP A 704 13.71 5.10 15.20
N ALA A 705 13.64 3.83 15.60
CA ALA A 705 12.41 3.05 15.49
C ALA A 705 11.22 3.61 16.31
N ASN A 706 11.46 4.49 17.27
CA ASN A 706 10.46 4.98 18.22
C ASN A 706 10.16 6.48 18.05
N ARG A 707 11.17 7.31 17.80
CA ARG A 707 11.06 8.77 17.82
C ARG A 707 12.15 9.46 17.01
N ILE A 708 12.03 10.78 16.89
CA ILE A 708 13.04 11.67 16.34
C ILE A 708 13.77 12.36 17.50
N HIS A 709 15.09 12.32 17.43
CA HIS A 709 16.00 12.99 18.34
C HIS A 709 16.64 14.15 17.60
N HIS A 710 16.44 15.37 18.10
CA HIS A 710 17.15 16.56 17.62
C HIS A 710 18.28 16.85 18.59
N PHE A 711 19.52 16.63 18.15
CA PHE A 711 20.73 16.95 18.89
C PHE A 711 21.21 18.34 18.47
N TYR A 712 21.12 19.27 19.40
CA TYR A 712 21.43 20.67 19.18
C TYR A 712 22.93 20.95 19.43
N THR A 713 23.42 22.07 18.89
CA THR A 713 24.83 22.51 19.02
C THR A 713 25.26 22.83 20.46
N ASN A 714 24.31 22.94 21.39
CA ASN A 714 24.57 23.09 22.83
C ASN A 714 24.70 21.74 23.57
N GLY A 715 24.69 20.61 22.86
CA GLY A 715 24.82 19.27 23.44
C GLY A 715 23.55 18.72 24.09
N GLN A 716 22.40 19.38 23.91
CA GLN A 716 21.10 18.88 24.37
C GLN A 716 20.40 18.07 23.29
N CYS A 717 19.49 17.20 23.71
CA CYS A 717 18.60 16.45 22.83
C CYS A 717 17.14 16.82 23.12
N SER A 718 16.29 16.87 22.09
CA SER A 718 14.83 17.06 22.24
C SER A 718 14.12 16.00 23.10
N CYS A 719 14.82 14.96 23.56
CA CYS A 719 14.30 13.98 24.51
C CYS A 719 14.38 14.40 25.98
N ASN A 720 15.14 15.45 26.31
CA ASN A 720 15.45 15.83 27.69
C ASN A 720 16.01 14.66 28.52
N ASP A 721 16.76 13.75 27.86
CA ASP A 721 17.28 12.50 28.42
C ASP A 721 16.21 11.55 29.01
N TYR A 722 14.92 11.77 28.70
CA TYR A 722 13.84 10.81 28.89
C TYR A 722 13.91 9.75 27.79
N PHE A 723 14.94 8.91 27.91
CA PHE A 723 15.35 7.94 26.92
C PHE A 723 14.54 6.64 27.06
#